data_AF-A0A086TK32-F1
#
_entry.id   AF-A0A086TK32-F1
#
_cell.length_a   1.000
_cell.length_b   1.000
_cell.length_c   1.000
_cell.angle_alpha   90.00
_cell.angle_beta   90.00
_cell.angle_gamma   90.00
#
_symmetry.space_group_name_H-M   'P 1'
#
loop_
_entity.id
_entity.type
_entity.pdbx_description
1 polymer ?
#
loop_
_entity_poly.entity_id
_entity_poly.type
_entity_poly.pdbx_seq_one_letter_code
_entity_poly.pdbx_strand_id
1 'polypeptide(L)'
;MSQPHLPLFGILASLDASERNAAALTLIKSLAVLQNAHKTDLDPMEGEITEERLDQLCHPEVVYALKRLLRGLPSDREAARQGFSLALTELLIGLNFLTVKIVLELLFRFTEIKNFMKGKEERNHMFGRIFGYMSIVQSSMLTRPQTTAEDIQLIVDDLIEYSQEKSYLSECCHQVLVTMLPQIAKHPKSIKYIADTLFAEGVNTPDQLYVAMALKELLDNVNKQLPKDEQINWQKILGKSWKNPIILHSSNLKFLALLLKETSTEEGTQVSSSWRQNLHPVWDSALAPYFDASKSSAQIAPFNDFWNVVIDTSLFDSSSSHERKFWGFQIFEKVLPVLGEDQIPLVFTTNFMRCFVNNLSSEDRFLNKAAKHTMAAMHAKADSNEAVRLTLITQLLDKNPNFDRLSRSKTVETLLGGLDVSHIQHYLQYLTKAFLQQDGPDSSNMERGKRIDISRQWTIDQMFSLFRNHKVPREEGWIKSILEFYLVHAFFNIKKVDAKSKYVEAHVLPTPALSAATREHCRNRFYGMMAELSTMAPLAKKESEEDTVNYSRKLNGTMLDGTFWCSSALSMMMDLEKAKNFESLTELGEEAAKARKTALALVGKIQEKSKKASKELKAQYKAFELLFVQMILQLHVEPEDSTNILGELHECYDKVFTTSKKANSKKAGDDDDEELQPIEVIIDILLSFLIKPSALLRHVSEQVFVIFADKMTKTGLELMLSTLQTKDNKDDMFGEEDEEDEDAEADAHSQSDDEDSNDEDEDEEDESEDMDVDESEDDDNAPVDEEFRKKLAEALKVKDGDDDESEEELLGDDEMMAFDDKLNEIFKQKKLAKAQEKDAKQTLIHFKNKVLDLLELYVKKQSSNELVLDLIVPLLSLVLIPSASNKPVHDKISALLRNKLAKIKDYPREYDEEHVFEILTQVHELAKKSPDAKFAGLCGDLSLLLVKVLIGGQDEKTAVGETKVEPTPAKKTRKGSKAEVNPKEAAIKAKQDRVVALYSAGLKEFMTRKNSNLSAKMFSEFIDRFPHLAWHLSSTLLEYTSPKAAVKSFRQAMAFTLLSALVKRLANKQTPEFEQLFLETLPLIRNSLIETLEGAFEVKEEGAGAKGLNVARLREILKFALLSARMAKRSDRSMSEIWKTEQLGPLLQKISEDARFNSGALRNLIQQLLAVIGSDIKLPTGSVKKQEKQEKRKRELEATAAGSKKKTHRSKKRKVSNKEASTKEESD
;
A
#
# COMPACT_ATOMS: atom_id res chain seq x y z
N MET A 1 56.17 -8.06 -39.69
CA MET A 1 55.43 -6.93 -39.09
C MET A 1 53.98 -7.36 -38.97
N SER A 2 53.34 -7.14 -37.82
CA SER A 2 51.92 -7.48 -37.63
C SER A 2 51.04 -6.47 -38.36
N GLN A 3 50.14 -6.95 -39.23
CA GLN A 3 49.13 -6.14 -39.90
C GLN A 3 48.25 -5.40 -38.86
N PRO A 4 48.30 -4.05 -38.78
CA PRO A 4 47.66 -3.31 -37.69
C PRO A 4 46.13 -3.30 -37.76
N HIS A 5 45.56 -3.61 -38.92
CA HIS A 5 44.12 -3.66 -39.17
C HIS A 5 43.49 -5.02 -38.82
N LEU A 6 44.27 -6.09 -38.68
CA LEU A 6 43.76 -7.45 -38.47
C LEU A 6 42.86 -7.60 -37.21
N PRO A 7 43.15 -6.93 -36.06
CA PRO A 7 42.26 -6.96 -34.90
C PRO A 7 40.89 -6.33 -35.14
N LEU A 8 40.78 -5.33 -36.03
CA LEU A 8 39.54 -4.58 -36.27
C LEU A 8 38.43 -5.49 -36.83
N PHE A 9 38.79 -6.47 -37.67
CA PHE A 9 37.85 -7.47 -38.17
C PHE A 9 37.22 -8.35 -37.08
N GLY A 10 37.86 -8.48 -35.91
CA GLY A 10 37.26 -9.10 -34.74
C GLY A 10 36.22 -8.20 -34.06
N ILE A 11 36.51 -6.90 -33.97
CA ILE A 11 35.65 -5.90 -33.33
C ILE A 11 34.41 -5.59 -34.18
N LEU A 12 34.49 -5.73 -35.52
CA LEU A 12 33.31 -5.71 -36.41
C LEU A 12 32.24 -6.77 -36.03
N ALA A 13 32.59 -7.78 -35.23
CA ALA A 13 31.65 -8.78 -34.71
C ALA A 13 31.20 -8.52 -33.25
N SER A 14 31.53 -7.38 -32.65
CA SER A 14 31.07 -7.00 -31.30
C SER A 14 29.55 -6.83 -31.26
N LEU A 15 28.91 -7.17 -30.15
CA LEU A 15 27.47 -6.96 -29.94
C LEU A 15 27.12 -5.47 -29.77
N ASP A 16 28.04 -4.63 -29.31
CA ASP A 16 27.85 -3.18 -29.22
C ASP A 16 27.96 -2.53 -30.61
N ALA A 17 26.92 -1.80 -31.01
CA ALA A 17 26.89 -1.05 -32.26
C ALA A 17 27.91 0.11 -32.28
N SER A 18 28.21 0.73 -31.14
CA SER A 18 29.19 1.81 -31.02
C SER A 18 30.59 1.31 -31.35
N GLU A 19 30.99 0.17 -30.76
CA GLU A 19 32.27 -0.50 -31.07
C GLU A 19 32.36 -0.94 -32.53
N ARG A 20 31.29 -1.54 -33.10
CA ARG A 20 31.25 -1.92 -34.53
C ARG A 20 31.48 -0.72 -35.43
N ASN A 21 30.78 0.39 -35.18
CA ASN A 21 30.87 1.61 -35.98
C ASN A 21 32.27 2.25 -35.87
N ALA A 22 32.85 2.31 -34.67
CA ALA A 22 34.20 2.83 -34.46
C ALA A 22 35.28 1.95 -35.14
N ALA A 23 35.13 0.63 -35.09
CA ALA A 23 36.02 -0.31 -35.77
C ALA A 23 35.94 -0.21 -37.30
N ALA A 24 34.72 -0.10 -37.85
CA ALA A 24 34.51 0.12 -39.28
C ALA A 24 35.16 1.44 -39.74
N LEU A 25 34.87 2.55 -39.06
CA LEU A 25 35.45 3.86 -39.38
C LEU A 25 36.98 3.86 -39.32
N THR A 26 37.56 3.18 -38.32
CA THR A 26 39.02 3.07 -38.16
C THR A 26 39.65 2.21 -39.26
N LEU A 27 39.01 1.09 -39.61
CA LEU A 27 39.44 0.21 -40.70
C LEU A 27 39.46 0.99 -42.03
N ILE A 28 38.35 1.63 -42.38
CA ILE A 28 38.21 2.37 -43.65
C ILE A 28 39.18 3.55 -43.74
N LYS A 29 39.36 4.33 -42.67
CA LYS A 29 40.39 5.39 -42.63
C LYS A 29 41.80 4.83 -42.87
N SER A 30 42.14 3.70 -42.27
CA SER A 30 43.47 3.08 -42.46
C SER A 30 43.67 2.54 -43.90
N LEU A 31 42.63 1.93 -44.49
CA LEU A 31 42.66 1.42 -45.86
C LEU A 31 42.72 2.55 -46.90
N ALA A 32 42.02 3.67 -46.67
CA ALA A 32 42.08 4.84 -47.53
C ALA A 32 43.49 5.45 -47.59
N VAL A 33 44.20 5.53 -46.45
CA VAL A 33 45.60 5.99 -46.41
C VAL A 33 46.52 5.05 -47.20
N LEU A 34 46.33 3.73 -47.08
CA LEU A 34 47.11 2.74 -47.85
C LEU A 34 46.81 2.80 -49.35
N GLN A 35 45.54 2.96 -49.74
CA GLN A 35 45.14 3.08 -51.15
C GLN A 35 45.70 4.36 -51.78
N ASN A 36 45.65 5.50 -51.07
CA ASN A 36 46.19 6.77 -51.55
C ASN A 36 47.73 6.78 -51.65
N ALA A 37 48.42 5.89 -50.92
CA ALA A 37 49.86 5.71 -51.01
C ALA A 37 50.30 4.71 -52.10
N HIS A 38 49.37 3.89 -52.61
CA HIS A 38 49.63 2.92 -53.67
C HIS A 38 49.83 3.62 -55.01
N LYS A 39 50.83 3.18 -55.78
CA LYS A 39 51.12 3.70 -57.12
C LYS A 39 50.87 2.60 -58.14
N THR A 40 50.10 2.94 -59.17
CA THR A 40 49.81 2.05 -60.30
C THR A 40 49.81 2.90 -61.57
N ASP A 41 50.38 2.36 -62.65
CA ASP A 41 50.47 3.03 -63.96
C ASP A 41 49.23 2.76 -64.82
N LEU A 42 48.25 2.03 -64.28
CA LEU A 42 46.99 1.68 -64.94
C LEU A 42 45.90 2.69 -64.60
N ASP A 43 45.19 3.18 -65.62
CA ASP A 43 43.96 3.95 -65.38
C ASP A 43 42.86 3.00 -64.84
N PRO A 44 42.27 3.26 -63.65
CA PRO A 44 41.14 2.50 -63.13
C PRO A 44 39.82 2.71 -63.91
N MET A 45 39.75 3.68 -64.83
CA MET A 45 38.57 3.97 -65.66
C MET A 45 38.58 3.29 -67.04
N GLU A 46 39.74 2.87 -67.56
CA GLU A 46 39.84 2.26 -68.88
C GLU A 46 39.74 0.72 -68.82
N GLY A 47 38.95 0.07 -69.66
CA GLY A 47 38.92 -1.40 -69.80
C GLY A 47 38.28 -2.18 -68.63
N GLU A 48 38.11 -3.49 -68.81
CA GLU A 48 37.43 -4.35 -67.83
C GLU A 48 38.26 -4.56 -66.54
N ILE A 49 37.58 -4.66 -65.39
CA ILE A 49 38.19 -4.88 -64.07
C ILE A 49 38.04 -6.36 -63.71
N THR A 50 39.05 -7.16 -64.03
CA THR A 50 39.18 -8.56 -63.61
C THR A 50 39.81 -8.66 -62.21
N GLU A 51 39.74 -9.84 -61.57
CA GLU A 51 40.40 -10.05 -60.26
C GLU A 51 41.93 -9.79 -60.32
N GLU A 52 42.60 -10.21 -61.40
CA GLU A 52 44.04 -9.96 -61.61
C GLU A 52 44.37 -8.48 -61.74
N ARG A 53 43.46 -7.69 -62.33
CA ARG A 53 43.63 -6.25 -62.50
C ARG A 53 43.28 -5.48 -61.22
N LEU A 54 42.30 -5.96 -60.47
CA LEU A 54 41.98 -5.46 -59.13
C LEU A 54 43.19 -5.60 -58.19
N ASP A 55 43.92 -6.71 -58.27
CA ASP A 55 45.16 -6.95 -57.53
C ASP A 55 46.31 -5.99 -57.95
N GLN A 56 46.21 -5.31 -59.10
CA GLN A 56 47.18 -4.30 -59.59
C GLN A 56 46.74 -2.84 -59.29
N LEU A 57 45.43 -2.57 -59.31
CA LEU A 57 44.85 -1.24 -59.06
C LEU A 57 44.77 -0.90 -57.56
N CYS A 58 44.60 -1.90 -56.70
CA CYS A 58 44.46 -1.72 -55.26
C CYS A 58 45.76 -2.06 -54.50
N HIS A 59 45.97 -1.40 -53.36
CA HIS A 59 46.96 -1.87 -52.39
C HIS A 59 46.60 -3.30 -51.92
N PRO A 60 47.55 -4.23 -51.71
CA PRO A 60 47.25 -5.62 -51.35
C PRO A 60 46.34 -5.76 -50.12
N GLU A 61 46.48 -4.87 -49.13
CA GLU A 61 45.64 -4.85 -47.92
C GLU A 61 44.20 -4.39 -48.18
N VAL A 62 43.97 -3.59 -49.22
CA VAL A 62 42.64 -3.11 -49.63
C VAL A 62 41.90 -4.24 -50.35
N VAL A 63 42.58 -4.98 -51.21
CA VAL A 63 42.06 -6.21 -51.82
C VAL A 63 41.79 -7.27 -50.75
N TYR A 64 42.74 -7.48 -49.83
CA TYR A 64 42.57 -8.40 -48.71
C TYR A 64 41.32 -8.01 -47.90
N ALA A 65 41.16 -6.73 -47.54
CA ALA A 65 39.98 -6.25 -46.83
C ALA A 65 38.68 -6.51 -47.62
N LEU A 66 38.62 -6.18 -48.91
CA LEU A 66 37.44 -6.42 -49.76
C LEU A 66 37.06 -7.91 -49.79
N LYS A 67 38.02 -8.80 -50.10
CA LYS A 67 37.81 -10.26 -50.13
C LYS A 67 37.47 -10.80 -48.73
N ARG A 68 38.05 -10.23 -47.66
CA ARG A 68 37.82 -10.62 -46.25
C ARG A 68 36.44 -10.19 -45.73
N LEU A 69 35.95 -9.03 -46.17
CA LEU A 69 34.64 -8.49 -45.86
C LEU A 69 33.54 -9.33 -46.52
N LEU A 70 33.63 -9.53 -47.84
CA LEU A 70 32.70 -10.39 -48.60
C LEU A 70 32.64 -11.81 -48.02
N ARG A 71 33.80 -12.42 -47.73
CA ARG A 71 33.86 -13.76 -47.09
C ARG A 71 33.34 -13.78 -45.64
N GLY A 72 33.17 -12.64 -44.99
CA GLY A 72 32.60 -12.55 -43.64
C GLY A 72 31.09 -12.31 -43.60
N LEU A 73 30.46 -11.93 -44.73
CA LEU A 73 29.01 -11.78 -44.83
C LEU A 73 28.21 -13.05 -44.47
N PRO A 74 28.61 -14.29 -44.85
CA PRO A 74 27.90 -15.51 -44.46
C PRO A 74 28.26 -15.98 -43.02
N SER A 75 28.58 -15.06 -42.11
CA SER A 75 28.84 -15.38 -40.71
C SER A 75 27.57 -15.92 -40.01
N ASP A 76 27.77 -16.83 -39.05
CA ASP A 76 26.73 -17.30 -38.14
C ASP A 76 26.41 -16.31 -37.02
N ARG A 77 27.24 -15.27 -36.83
CA ARG A 77 27.01 -14.18 -35.86
C ARG A 77 26.34 -12.99 -36.54
N GLU A 78 25.13 -12.65 -36.09
CA GLU A 78 24.35 -11.52 -36.62
C GLU A 78 25.09 -10.18 -36.58
N ALA A 79 25.74 -9.88 -35.46
CA ALA A 79 26.54 -8.67 -35.30
C ALA A 79 27.71 -8.60 -36.30
N ALA A 80 28.33 -9.74 -36.64
CA ALA A 80 29.36 -9.80 -37.67
C ALA A 80 28.79 -9.50 -39.06
N ARG A 81 27.61 -10.03 -39.40
CA ARG A 81 26.95 -9.72 -40.69
C ARG A 81 26.71 -8.21 -40.84
N GLN A 82 26.21 -7.56 -39.79
CA GLN A 82 26.02 -6.11 -39.76
C GLN A 82 27.34 -5.33 -39.89
N GLY A 83 28.35 -5.63 -39.06
CA GLY A 83 29.61 -4.88 -39.08
C GLY A 83 30.44 -5.10 -40.35
N PHE A 84 30.42 -6.31 -40.91
CA PHE A 84 31.08 -6.61 -42.18
C PHE A 84 30.35 -5.98 -43.38
N SER A 85 29.01 -5.95 -43.38
CA SER A 85 28.24 -5.24 -44.40
C SER A 85 28.46 -3.73 -44.33
N LEU A 86 28.43 -3.11 -43.14
CA LEU A 86 28.71 -1.68 -42.96
C LEU A 86 30.10 -1.31 -43.48
N ALA A 87 31.13 -2.04 -43.07
CA ALA A 87 32.50 -1.80 -43.54
C ALA A 87 32.65 -2.07 -45.05
N LEU A 88 31.92 -3.04 -45.61
CA LEU A 88 31.89 -3.27 -47.05
C LEU A 88 31.25 -2.10 -47.80
N THR A 89 30.10 -1.60 -47.34
CA THR A 89 29.42 -0.43 -47.92
C THR A 89 30.36 0.78 -47.99
N GLU A 90 31.00 1.13 -46.88
CA GLU A 90 31.96 2.24 -46.82
C GLU A 90 33.19 2.03 -47.71
N LEU A 91 33.70 0.79 -47.82
CA LEU A 91 34.81 0.47 -48.71
C LEU A 91 34.41 0.60 -50.19
N LEU A 92 33.20 0.19 -50.55
CA LEU A 92 32.65 0.31 -51.91
C LEU A 92 32.39 1.78 -52.28
N ILE A 93 31.98 2.63 -51.34
CA ILE A 93 31.90 4.09 -51.52
C ILE A 93 33.28 4.67 -51.84
N GLY A 94 34.31 4.29 -51.07
CA GLY A 94 35.69 4.74 -51.30
C GLY A 94 36.30 4.25 -52.62
N LEU A 95 35.96 3.04 -53.06
CA LEU A 95 36.43 2.45 -54.31
C LEU A 95 35.44 2.72 -55.47
N ASN A 96 35.35 4.00 -55.85
CA ASN A 96 34.40 4.50 -56.85
C ASN A 96 34.55 3.88 -58.27
N PHE A 97 35.71 3.30 -58.59
CA PHE A 97 36.00 2.66 -59.87
C PHE A 97 35.49 1.22 -59.99
N LEU A 98 35.17 0.54 -58.88
CA LEU A 98 34.65 -0.83 -58.95
C LEU A 98 33.31 -0.87 -59.70
N THR A 99 33.18 -1.83 -60.62
CA THR A 99 31.92 -2.15 -61.29
C THR A 99 31.06 -3.05 -60.40
N VAL A 100 29.74 -3.05 -60.64
CA VAL A 100 28.82 -3.97 -59.95
C VAL A 100 29.20 -5.43 -60.27
N LYS A 101 29.47 -5.72 -61.55
CA LYS A 101 29.92 -7.04 -62.06
C LYS A 101 31.01 -7.70 -61.22
N ILE A 102 32.18 -7.06 -61.00
CA ILE A 102 33.28 -7.70 -60.26
C ILE A 102 32.94 -7.94 -58.79
N VAL A 103 32.12 -7.09 -58.18
CA VAL A 103 31.65 -7.28 -56.79
C VAL A 103 30.63 -8.42 -56.72
N LEU A 104 29.74 -8.54 -57.71
CA LEU A 104 28.83 -9.66 -57.87
C LEU A 104 29.58 -10.98 -58.07
N GLU A 105 30.57 -11.04 -58.97
CA GLU A 105 31.40 -12.25 -59.19
C GLU A 105 32.08 -12.73 -57.90
N LEU A 106 32.68 -11.82 -57.13
CA LEU A 106 33.28 -12.13 -55.84
C LEU A 106 32.24 -12.56 -54.80
N LEU A 107 31.06 -11.92 -54.76
CA LEU A 107 29.96 -12.30 -53.88
C LEU A 107 29.41 -13.70 -54.23
N PHE A 108 29.17 -13.98 -55.52
CA PHE A 108 28.77 -15.28 -56.05
C PHE A 108 29.73 -16.39 -55.61
N ARG A 109 31.04 -16.14 -55.73
CA ARG A 109 32.09 -17.06 -55.28
C ARG A 109 32.15 -17.26 -53.75
N PHE A 110 31.96 -16.21 -52.95
CA PHE A 110 32.11 -16.30 -51.49
C PHE A 110 30.86 -16.74 -50.72
N THR A 111 29.66 -16.64 -51.32
CA THR A 111 28.41 -17.16 -50.72
C THR A 111 27.68 -18.14 -51.65
N GLU A 112 28.44 -18.94 -52.41
CA GLU A 112 27.96 -20.09 -53.19
C GLU A 112 27.13 -21.04 -52.32
N ILE A 113 25.94 -21.43 -52.75
CA ILE A 113 25.06 -22.39 -52.06
C ILE A 113 25.21 -23.76 -52.75
N LYS A 114 25.41 -24.83 -51.96
CA LYS A 114 25.61 -26.20 -52.49
C LYS A 114 24.56 -27.15 -51.94
N ASN A 115 24.06 -28.06 -52.79
CA ASN A 115 23.00 -29.02 -52.48
C ASN A 115 23.27 -29.99 -51.30
N PHE A 116 24.48 -29.97 -50.72
CA PHE A 116 24.86 -30.77 -49.54
C PHE A 116 25.10 -29.93 -48.27
N MET A 117 24.85 -28.62 -48.31
CA MET A 117 24.95 -27.75 -47.13
C MET A 117 23.90 -28.09 -46.10
N LYS A 118 24.23 -27.88 -44.82
CA LYS A 118 23.24 -27.99 -43.73
C LYS A 118 22.39 -26.73 -43.71
N GLY A 119 21.10 -26.83 -43.39
CA GLY A 119 20.17 -25.67 -43.43
C GLY A 119 20.61 -24.42 -42.64
N LYS A 120 21.44 -24.54 -41.59
CA LYS A 120 22.04 -23.37 -40.90
C LYS A 120 23.10 -22.65 -41.75
N GLU A 121 23.90 -23.42 -42.51
CA GLU A 121 24.96 -22.94 -43.39
C GLU A 121 24.38 -22.34 -44.67
N GLU A 122 23.44 -23.05 -45.32
CA GLU A 122 22.59 -22.57 -46.42
C GLU A 122 21.97 -21.20 -46.09
N ARG A 123 21.24 -21.11 -44.97
CA ARG A 123 20.65 -19.86 -44.46
C ARG A 123 21.68 -18.74 -44.28
N ASN A 124 22.86 -19.04 -43.73
CA ASN A 124 23.89 -18.03 -43.54
C ASN A 124 24.45 -17.55 -44.89
N HIS A 125 24.56 -18.42 -45.90
CA HIS A 125 24.97 -18.04 -47.26
C HIS A 125 23.92 -17.17 -47.96
N MET A 126 22.62 -17.48 -47.82
CA MET A 126 21.52 -16.63 -48.31
C MET A 126 21.55 -15.23 -47.66
N PHE A 127 21.69 -15.16 -46.32
CA PHE A 127 21.89 -13.87 -45.65
C PHE A 127 23.16 -13.16 -46.13
N GLY A 128 24.26 -13.89 -46.32
CA GLY A 128 25.52 -13.33 -46.83
C GLY A 128 25.35 -12.68 -48.20
N ARG A 129 24.58 -13.30 -49.10
CA ARG A 129 24.18 -12.73 -50.40
C ARG A 129 23.36 -11.45 -50.21
N ILE A 130 22.29 -11.49 -49.41
CA ILE A 130 21.39 -10.35 -49.19
C ILE A 130 22.13 -9.16 -48.57
N PHE A 131 23.02 -9.38 -47.58
CA PHE A 131 23.88 -8.33 -47.04
C PHE A 131 24.88 -7.80 -48.07
N GLY A 132 25.35 -8.63 -49.00
CA GLY A 132 26.15 -8.22 -50.15
C GLY A 132 25.38 -7.26 -51.07
N TYR A 133 24.16 -7.64 -51.48
CA TYR A 133 23.26 -6.79 -52.27
C TYR A 133 22.90 -5.48 -51.55
N MET A 134 22.58 -5.55 -50.26
CA MET A 134 22.36 -4.37 -49.43
C MET A 134 23.58 -3.44 -49.44
N SER A 135 24.81 -3.99 -49.40
CA SER A 135 26.04 -3.19 -49.43
C SER A 135 26.28 -2.53 -50.81
N ILE A 136 25.97 -3.23 -51.91
CA ILE A 136 26.03 -2.68 -53.29
C ILE A 136 25.00 -1.55 -53.48
N VAL A 137 23.79 -1.74 -52.98
CA VAL A 137 22.71 -0.73 -53.03
C VAL A 137 23.05 0.46 -52.14
N GLN A 138 23.39 0.27 -50.87
CA GLN A 138 23.67 1.37 -49.94
C GLN A 138 24.90 2.20 -50.33
N SER A 139 25.90 1.58 -50.96
CA SER A 139 27.07 2.29 -51.52
C SER A 139 26.77 3.03 -52.83
N SER A 140 25.50 3.04 -53.27
CA SER A 140 25.00 3.69 -54.48
C SER A 140 25.68 3.22 -55.77
N MET A 141 26.29 2.02 -55.80
CA MET A 141 26.99 1.50 -56.97
C MET A 141 26.08 1.39 -58.20
N LEU A 142 24.79 1.13 -58.00
CA LEU A 142 23.81 1.05 -59.08
C LEU A 142 23.62 2.37 -59.84
N THR A 143 24.10 3.51 -59.30
CA THR A 143 24.07 4.81 -59.99
C THR A 143 25.27 5.07 -60.91
N ARG A 144 26.30 4.19 -60.88
CA ARG A 144 27.53 4.32 -61.68
C ARG A 144 27.25 4.04 -63.17
N PRO A 145 27.87 4.76 -64.11
CA PRO A 145 27.60 4.62 -65.55
C PRO A 145 28.04 3.27 -66.15
N GLN A 146 28.90 2.52 -65.45
CA GLN A 146 29.32 1.17 -65.83
C GLN A 146 28.28 0.08 -65.48
N THR A 147 27.24 0.41 -64.71
CA THR A 147 26.21 -0.57 -64.29
C THR A 147 25.27 -0.88 -65.45
N THR A 148 25.15 -2.16 -65.80
CA THR A 148 24.27 -2.63 -66.88
C THR A 148 22.88 -3.00 -66.36
N ALA A 149 21.92 -3.15 -67.27
CA ALA A 149 20.61 -3.69 -66.92
C ALA A 149 20.68 -5.16 -66.48
N GLU A 150 21.67 -5.92 -66.98
CA GLU A 150 21.91 -7.33 -66.64
C GLU A 150 22.42 -7.47 -65.20
N ASP A 151 23.38 -6.63 -64.77
CA ASP A 151 23.84 -6.56 -63.38
C ASP A 151 22.68 -6.31 -62.40
N ILE A 152 21.74 -5.45 -62.80
CA ILE A 152 20.54 -5.13 -62.02
C ILE A 152 19.57 -6.31 -61.99
N GLN A 153 19.36 -7.01 -63.11
CA GLN A 153 18.47 -8.17 -63.19
C GLN A 153 18.96 -9.32 -62.29
N LEU A 154 20.27 -9.64 -62.31
CA LEU A 154 20.85 -10.67 -61.45
C LEU A 154 20.58 -10.43 -59.95
N ILE A 155 20.63 -9.17 -59.51
CA ILE A 155 20.31 -8.81 -58.11
C ILE A 155 18.81 -8.98 -57.84
N VAL A 156 17.94 -8.56 -58.77
CA VAL A 156 16.49 -8.65 -58.64
C VAL A 156 16.03 -10.11 -58.61
N ASP A 157 16.58 -10.97 -59.46
CA ASP A 157 16.19 -12.37 -59.61
C ASP A 157 16.47 -13.16 -58.31
N ASP A 158 17.70 -13.10 -57.79
CA ASP A 158 18.05 -13.70 -56.49
C ASP A 158 17.17 -13.14 -55.34
N LEU A 159 16.89 -11.83 -55.32
CA LEU A 159 16.07 -11.22 -54.26
C LEU A 159 14.62 -11.71 -54.30
N ILE A 160 14.04 -11.84 -55.49
CA ILE A 160 12.67 -12.36 -55.67
C ILE A 160 12.65 -13.85 -55.35
N GLU A 161 13.59 -14.65 -55.88
CA GLU A 161 13.72 -16.09 -55.59
C GLU A 161 13.81 -16.34 -54.07
N TYR A 162 14.74 -15.68 -53.37
CA TYR A 162 14.93 -15.88 -51.93
C TYR A 162 13.72 -15.41 -51.10
N SER A 163 12.97 -14.40 -51.58
CA SER A 163 11.74 -13.96 -50.92
C SER A 163 10.62 -14.99 -51.02
N GLN A 164 10.55 -15.73 -52.13
CA GLN A 164 9.55 -16.76 -52.39
C GLN A 164 9.93 -18.10 -51.75
N GLU A 165 11.21 -18.46 -51.74
CA GLU A 165 11.68 -19.72 -51.13
C GLU A 165 11.51 -19.74 -49.60
N LYS A 166 11.83 -18.62 -48.91
CA LYS A 166 11.93 -18.58 -47.45
C LYS A 166 11.26 -17.32 -46.89
N SER A 167 10.11 -17.48 -46.23
CA SER A 167 9.33 -16.37 -45.63
C SER A 167 10.10 -15.46 -44.65
N TYR A 168 11.12 -15.99 -43.95
CA TYR A 168 11.95 -15.19 -43.05
C TYR A 168 12.94 -14.25 -43.78
N LEU A 169 13.20 -14.47 -45.08
CA LEU A 169 14.02 -13.59 -45.92
C LEU A 169 13.20 -12.50 -46.64
N SER A 170 11.90 -12.72 -46.84
CA SER A 170 11.02 -11.85 -47.66
C SER A 170 11.16 -10.36 -47.34
N GLU A 171 10.93 -9.95 -46.09
CA GLU A 171 11.06 -8.53 -45.65
C GLU A 171 12.44 -7.94 -45.98
N CYS A 172 13.52 -8.70 -45.74
CA CYS A 172 14.88 -8.25 -46.02
C CYS A 172 15.09 -8.05 -47.53
N CYS A 173 14.58 -8.95 -48.37
CA CYS A 173 14.68 -8.82 -49.82
C CYS A 173 13.89 -7.60 -50.34
N HIS A 174 12.66 -7.42 -49.88
CA HIS A 174 11.81 -6.31 -50.28
C HIS A 174 12.34 -4.95 -49.78
N GLN A 175 12.95 -4.90 -48.59
CA GLN A 175 13.67 -3.71 -48.10
C GLN A 175 14.86 -3.33 -49.00
N VAL A 176 15.62 -4.31 -49.52
CA VAL A 176 16.68 -4.04 -50.52
C VAL A 176 16.07 -3.47 -51.80
N LEU A 177 14.98 -4.07 -52.32
CA LEU A 177 14.27 -3.59 -53.52
C LEU A 177 13.76 -2.14 -53.36
N VAL A 178 13.12 -1.80 -52.23
CA VAL A 178 12.69 -0.42 -51.94
C VAL A 178 13.87 0.56 -51.93
N THR A 179 14.97 0.19 -51.28
CA THR A 179 16.17 1.05 -51.18
C THR A 179 16.83 1.25 -52.55
N MET A 180 16.71 0.25 -53.43
CA MET A 180 17.27 0.22 -54.78
C MET A 180 16.46 1.03 -55.80
N LEU A 181 15.13 1.02 -55.71
CA LEU A 181 14.22 1.65 -56.69
C LEU A 181 14.59 3.11 -57.08
N PRO A 182 14.87 4.04 -56.13
CA PRO A 182 15.25 5.42 -56.47
C PRO A 182 16.56 5.53 -57.24
N GLN A 183 17.50 4.61 -57.02
CA GLN A 183 18.83 4.64 -57.66
C GLN A 183 18.76 4.20 -59.12
N ILE A 184 17.93 3.19 -59.41
CA ILE A 184 17.73 2.66 -60.76
C ILE A 184 16.66 3.43 -61.57
N ALA A 185 16.25 4.62 -61.12
CA ALA A 185 15.29 5.49 -61.82
C ALA A 185 15.71 5.91 -63.26
N LYS A 186 17.01 5.78 -63.58
CA LYS A 186 17.59 5.97 -64.92
C LYS A 186 17.60 4.70 -65.78
N HIS A 187 17.25 3.55 -65.21
CA HIS A 187 17.15 2.24 -65.87
C HIS A 187 15.67 1.80 -65.91
N PRO A 188 14.79 2.51 -66.63
CA PRO A 188 13.35 2.29 -66.57
C PRO A 188 12.91 0.88 -67.01
N LYS A 189 13.70 0.23 -67.88
CA LYS A 189 13.49 -1.19 -68.26
C LYS A 189 13.67 -2.15 -67.08
N SER A 190 14.63 -1.89 -66.20
CA SER A 190 14.85 -2.69 -64.99
C SER A 190 13.74 -2.47 -63.96
N ILE A 191 13.23 -1.24 -63.82
CA ILE A 191 12.06 -0.96 -62.97
C ILE A 191 10.81 -1.66 -63.52
N LYS A 192 10.61 -1.65 -64.85
CA LYS A 192 9.55 -2.43 -65.49
C LYS A 192 9.70 -3.92 -65.22
N TYR A 193 10.91 -4.45 -65.33
CA TYR A 193 11.20 -5.85 -65.04
C TYR A 193 10.81 -6.23 -63.60
N ILE A 194 11.22 -5.44 -62.60
CA ILE A 194 10.76 -5.61 -61.20
C ILE A 194 9.23 -5.59 -61.11
N ALA A 195 8.58 -4.64 -61.79
CA ALA A 195 7.13 -4.50 -61.73
C ALA A 195 6.35 -5.65 -62.38
N ASP A 196 6.81 -6.17 -63.53
CA ASP A 196 6.19 -7.30 -64.22
C ASP A 196 6.48 -8.64 -63.53
N THR A 197 7.65 -8.83 -62.91
CA THR A 197 8.03 -10.07 -62.19
C THR A 197 7.44 -10.13 -60.78
N LEU A 198 7.56 -9.07 -59.97
CA LEU A 198 7.14 -9.09 -58.55
C LEU A 198 5.62 -9.02 -58.38
N PHE A 199 4.92 -8.29 -59.25
CA PHE A 199 3.47 -8.06 -59.17
C PHE A 199 2.68 -8.84 -60.21
N ALA A 200 3.19 -9.97 -60.70
CA ALA A 200 2.51 -10.84 -61.66
C ALA A 200 1.10 -11.27 -61.19
N GLU A 201 0.93 -11.47 -59.87
CA GLU A 201 -0.34 -11.85 -59.22
C GLU A 201 -1.08 -10.68 -58.55
N GLY A 202 -0.55 -9.46 -58.67
CA GLY A 202 -1.00 -8.26 -57.95
C GLY A 202 -0.27 -8.02 -56.62
N VAL A 203 -0.77 -7.05 -55.84
CA VAL A 203 -0.25 -6.73 -54.51
C VAL A 203 -1.09 -7.43 -53.44
N ASN A 204 -0.57 -8.55 -52.91
CA ASN A 204 -1.26 -9.42 -51.94
C ASN A 204 -0.45 -9.69 -50.65
N THR A 205 0.76 -9.14 -50.47
CA THR A 205 1.51 -9.16 -49.20
C THR A 205 1.90 -7.75 -48.70
N PRO A 206 2.18 -7.56 -47.39
CA PRO A 206 2.71 -6.30 -46.85
C PRO A 206 4.05 -5.88 -47.49
N ASP A 207 4.90 -6.88 -47.75
CA ASP A 207 6.18 -6.76 -48.46
C ASP A 207 6.00 -6.18 -49.87
N GLN A 208 5.08 -6.76 -50.65
CA GLN A 208 4.71 -6.27 -51.99
C GLN A 208 4.11 -4.88 -51.92
N LEU A 209 3.24 -4.59 -50.94
CA LEU A 209 2.64 -3.26 -50.78
C LEU A 209 3.71 -2.20 -50.52
N TYR A 210 4.73 -2.50 -49.72
CA TYR A 210 5.84 -1.60 -49.46
C TYR A 210 6.63 -1.26 -50.73
N VAL A 211 6.96 -2.28 -51.55
CA VAL A 211 7.59 -2.04 -52.87
C VAL A 211 6.67 -1.29 -53.82
N ALA A 212 5.37 -1.58 -53.83
CA ALA A 212 4.39 -0.91 -54.69
C ALA A 212 4.23 0.58 -54.32
N MET A 213 4.21 0.92 -53.03
CA MET A 213 4.15 2.31 -52.56
C MET A 213 5.41 3.08 -52.95
N ALA A 214 6.60 2.51 -52.79
CA ALA A 214 7.85 3.12 -53.23
C ALA A 214 7.92 3.29 -54.77
N LEU A 215 7.48 2.28 -55.52
CA LEU A 215 7.38 2.34 -56.99
C LEU A 215 6.42 3.44 -57.44
N LYS A 216 5.32 3.66 -56.72
CA LYS A 216 4.31 4.66 -57.09
C LYS A 216 4.85 6.09 -57.10
N GLU A 217 5.75 6.44 -56.18
CA GLU A 217 6.41 7.77 -56.15
C GLU A 217 7.31 8.01 -57.38
N LEU A 218 7.83 6.96 -58.00
CA LEU A 218 8.72 7.02 -59.17
C LEU A 218 8.00 6.83 -60.51
N LEU A 219 6.82 6.20 -60.49
CA LEU A 219 6.12 5.67 -61.67
C LEU A 219 5.94 6.69 -62.80
N ASP A 220 5.53 7.91 -62.47
CA ASP A 220 5.26 8.96 -63.46
C ASP A 220 6.54 9.44 -64.18
N ASN A 221 7.70 9.38 -63.51
CA ASN A 221 8.99 9.73 -64.09
C ASN A 221 9.59 8.56 -64.89
N VAL A 222 9.31 7.32 -64.50
CA VAL A 222 9.69 6.11 -65.25
C VAL A 222 8.87 5.98 -66.54
N ASN A 223 7.55 6.14 -66.47
CA ASN A 223 6.66 6.04 -67.63
C ASN A 223 6.90 7.13 -68.69
N LYS A 224 7.39 8.33 -68.30
CA LYS A 224 7.84 9.36 -69.27
C LYS A 224 9.08 8.93 -70.08
N GLN A 225 9.88 8.01 -69.56
CA GLN A 225 11.11 7.52 -70.21
C GLN A 225 10.88 6.24 -71.04
N LEU A 226 9.73 5.57 -70.88
CA LEU A 226 9.38 4.35 -71.62
C LEU A 226 8.54 4.67 -72.88
N PRO A 227 8.71 3.89 -73.97
CA PRO A 227 7.75 3.86 -75.08
C PRO A 227 6.32 3.58 -74.57
N LYS A 228 5.30 4.14 -75.21
CA LYS A 228 3.89 4.00 -74.78
C LYS A 228 3.46 2.55 -74.59
N ASP A 229 3.85 1.68 -75.52
CA ASP A 229 3.49 0.25 -75.50
C ASP A 229 4.27 -0.53 -74.42
N GLU A 230 5.32 0.07 -73.85
CA GLU A 230 6.11 -0.49 -72.76
C GLU A 230 5.76 0.09 -71.38
N GLN A 231 4.89 1.09 -71.27
CA GLN A 231 4.58 1.77 -70.01
C GLN A 231 3.97 0.83 -68.95
N ILE A 232 4.36 1.07 -67.71
CA ILE A 232 3.95 0.31 -66.53
C ILE A 232 2.52 0.74 -66.14
N ASN A 233 1.57 -0.20 -66.23
CA ASN A 233 0.17 0.04 -65.88
C ASN A 233 -0.08 -0.20 -64.38
N TRP A 234 -0.35 0.88 -63.65
CA TRP A 234 -0.60 0.85 -62.20
C TRP A 234 -1.78 -0.05 -61.77
N GLN A 235 -2.86 -0.09 -62.55
CA GLN A 235 -4.02 -0.93 -62.25
C GLN A 235 -3.70 -2.42 -62.43
N LYS A 236 -2.76 -2.75 -63.33
CA LYS A 236 -2.23 -4.12 -63.49
C LYS A 236 -1.37 -4.52 -62.28
N ILE A 237 -0.51 -3.62 -61.79
CA ILE A 237 0.34 -3.85 -60.59
C ILE A 237 -0.50 -4.17 -59.36
N LEU A 238 -1.53 -3.37 -59.07
CA LEU A 238 -2.35 -3.62 -57.88
C LEU A 238 -3.08 -4.96 -57.98
N GLY A 239 -3.56 -5.32 -59.17
CA GLY A 239 -4.36 -6.53 -59.39
C GLY A 239 -5.82 -6.37 -59.02
N LYS A 240 -6.59 -7.46 -59.13
CA LYS A 240 -8.07 -7.43 -59.05
C LYS A 240 -8.61 -7.18 -57.63
N SER A 241 -7.81 -7.43 -56.60
CA SER A 241 -8.19 -7.26 -55.18
C SER A 241 -8.44 -5.80 -54.81
N TRP A 242 -7.80 -4.85 -55.51
CA TRP A 242 -7.88 -3.42 -55.23
C TRP A 242 -8.96 -2.76 -56.09
N LYS A 243 -9.99 -2.20 -55.43
CA LYS A 243 -11.17 -1.62 -56.09
C LYS A 243 -10.93 -0.23 -56.68
N ASN A 244 -9.91 0.47 -56.21
CA ASN A 244 -9.54 1.81 -56.65
C ASN A 244 -8.00 1.89 -56.82
N PRO A 245 -7.47 2.60 -57.84
CA PRO A 245 -6.02 2.80 -58.02
C PRO A 245 -5.31 3.50 -56.85
N ILE A 246 -6.04 4.19 -55.97
CA ILE A 246 -5.49 4.88 -54.79
C ILE A 246 -5.53 3.90 -53.61
N ILE A 247 -4.35 3.46 -53.16
CA ILE A 247 -4.17 2.46 -52.08
C ILE A 247 -5.00 2.82 -50.84
N LEU A 248 -4.93 4.06 -50.38
CA LEU A 248 -5.60 4.56 -49.17
C LEU A 248 -7.04 5.09 -49.41
N HIS A 249 -7.68 4.74 -50.53
CA HIS A 249 -9.09 5.10 -50.79
C HIS A 249 -10.06 4.31 -49.90
N SER A 250 -11.18 4.90 -49.52
CA SER A 250 -12.16 4.31 -48.58
C SER A 250 -12.67 2.92 -49.00
N SER A 251 -12.75 2.65 -50.30
CA SER A 251 -13.14 1.33 -50.84
C SER A 251 -12.14 0.21 -50.60
N ASN A 252 -10.86 0.57 -50.36
CA ASN A 252 -9.74 -0.36 -50.25
C ASN A 252 -9.37 -0.65 -48.78
N LEU A 253 -9.80 0.19 -47.83
CA LEU A 253 -9.42 0.09 -46.40
C LEU A 253 -9.66 -1.31 -45.80
N LYS A 254 -10.74 -2.01 -46.17
CA LYS A 254 -11.01 -3.37 -45.68
C LYS A 254 -10.00 -4.41 -46.19
N PHE A 255 -9.54 -4.27 -47.44
CA PHE A 255 -8.50 -5.16 -47.99
C PHE A 255 -7.12 -4.81 -47.41
N LEU A 256 -6.83 -3.51 -47.26
CA LEU A 256 -5.63 -3.02 -46.58
C LEU A 256 -5.55 -3.52 -45.13
N ALA A 257 -6.66 -3.51 -44.40
CA ALA A 257 -6.75 -4.03 -43.04
C ALA A 257 -6.48 -5.54 -42.96
N LEU A 258 -6.97 -6.32 -43.92
CA LEU A 258 -6.69 -7.76 -44.04
C LEU A 258 -5.22 -8.04 -44.35
N LEU A 259 -4.65 -7.26 -45.27
CA LEU A 259 -3.25 -7.35 -45.68
C LEU A 259 -2.29 -7.05 -44.51
N LEU A 260 -2.50 -5.93 -43.83
CA LEU A 260 -1.66 -5.47 -42.71
C LEU A 260 -1.88 -6.26 -41.40
N LYS A 261 -2.87 -7.16 -41.36
CA LYS A 261 -3.07 -8.14 -40.28
C LYS A 261 -2.19 -9.40 -40.42
N GLU A 262 -1.43 -9.46 -41.52
CA GLU A 262 -0.57 -10.60 -41.94
C GLU A 262 -1.32 -11.94 -42.01
N THR A 263 -2.62 -11.87 -42.31
CA THR A 263 -3.48 -13.05 -42.54
C THR A 263 -3.46 -13.45 -44.01
N SER A 264 -3.43 -14.77 -44.28
CA SER A 264 -3.65 -15.32 -45.63
C SER A 264 -4.91 -14.69 -46.27
N THR A 265 -4.78 -14.20 -47.50
CA THR A 265 -5.91 -13.68 -48.29
C THR A 265 -6.77 -14.79 -48.91
N GLU A 266 -6.39 -16.05 -48.72
CA GLU A 266 -7.07 -17.25 -49.21
C GLU A 266 -7.72 -18.04 -48.06
N GLU A 267 -8.98 -18.45 -48.26
CA GLU A 267 -9.69 -19.30 -47.31
C GLU A 267 -9.14 -20.73 -47.34
N GLY A 268 -8.39 -21.11 -46.30
CA GLY A 268 -7.98 -22.50 -46.04
C GLY A 268 -6.47 -22.74 -45.95
N THR A 269 -5.64 -21.82 -46.43
CA THR A 269 -4.18 -21.96 -46.43
C THR A 269 -3.58 -21.43 -45.13
N GLN A 270 -3.24 -22.33 -44.17
CA GLN A 270 -2.45 -21.96 -43.00
C GLN A 270 -1.00 -21.63 -43.41
N VAL A 271 -0.76 -20.36 -43.73
CA VAL A 271 0.60 -19.82 -43.78
C VAL A 271 1.07 -19.61 -42.34
N SER A 272 2.26 -20.11 -42.02
CA SER A 272 2.93 -19.74 -40.77
C SER A 272 3.44 -18.30 -40.87
N SER A 273 2.54 -17.34 -40.63
CA SER A 273 2.90 -15.94 -40.39
C SER A 273 3.80 -15.89 -39.15
N SER A 274 5.10 -15.91 -39.38
CA SER A 274 6.14 -15.81 -38.35
C SER A 274 5.99 -14.45 -37.66
N TRP A 275 5.30 -14.42 -36.52
CA TRP A 275 5.09 -13.19 -35.76
C TRP A 275 6.41 -12.45 -35.52
N ARG A 276 6.37 -11.12 -35.70
CA ARG A 276 7.50 -10.21 -35.51
C ARG A 276 7.18 -9.19 -34.41
N GLN A 277 8.14 -8.94 -33.53
CA GLN A 277 8.00 -7.93 -32.46
C GLN A 277 8.02 -6.49 -33.00
N ASN A 278 8.61 -6.27 -34.18
CA ASN A 278 8.68 -4.95 -34.82
C ASN A 278 7.53 -4.80 -35.83
N LEU A 279 7.02 -3.57 -35.96
CA LEU A 279 6.09 -3.20 -37.02
C LEU A 279 6.79 -3.24 -38.39
N HIS A 280 6.10 -3.80 -39.39
CA HIS A 280 6.57 -3.80 -40.78
C HIS A 280 6.74 -2.36 -41.33
N PRO A 281 7.82 -2.03 -42.07
CA PRO A 281 8.12 -0.66 -42.55
C PRO A 281 7.02 -0.01 -43.41
N VAL A 282 6.11 -0.80 -44.00
CA VAL A 282 4.95 -0.30 -44.73
C VAL A 282 4.04 0.62 -43.90
N TRP A 283 3.98 0.44 -42.57
CA TRP A 283 3.17 1.28 -41.69
C TRP A 283 3.61 2.74 -41.74
N ASP A 284 4.91 3.01 -41.75
CA ASP A 284 5.44 4.37 -41.85
C ASP A 284 5.10 5.00 -43.21
N SER A 285 5.08 4.20 -44.27
CA SER A 285 4.67 4.62 -45.63
C SER A 285 3.16 4.86 -45.75
N ALA A 286 2.35 4.05 -45.06
CA ALA A 286 0.88 4.15 -45.04
C ALA A 286 0.37 5.30 -44.17
N LEU A 287 1.10 5.65 -43.11
CA LEU A 287 0.77 6.74 -42.19
C LEU A 287 1.23 8.11 -42.68
N ALA A 288 2.36 8.20 -43.40
CA ALA A 288 2.92 9.48 -43.85
C ALA A 288 1.92 10.43 -44.56
N PRO A 289 1.03 9.99 -45.46
CA PRO A 289 0.08 10.89 -46.14
C PRO A 289 -0.97 11.57 -45.24
N TYR A 290 -1.13 11.11 -43.99
CA TYR A 290 -2.04 11.72 -43.00
C TYR A 290 -1.38 12.82 -42.17
N PHE A 291 -0.05 12.88 -42.13
CA PHE A 291 0.72 13.80 -41.30
C PHE A 291 1.62 14.74 -42.11
N ASP A 292 2.03 14.35 -43.32
CA ASP A 292 2.79 15.17 -44.24
C ASP A 292 1.87 15.87 -45.26
N ALA A 293 1.70 17.19 -45.09
CA ALA A 293 0.89 18.02 -45.97
C ALA A 293 1.38 18.01 -47.44
N SER A 294 2.65 17.67 -47.70
CA SER A 294 3.18 17.55 -49.06
C SER A 294 2.78 16.24 -49.76
N LYS A 295 2.40 15.20 -48.99
CA LYS A 295 1.94 13.89 -49.48
C LYS A 295 0.43 13.70 -49.40
N SER A 296 -0.29 14.64 -48.80
CA SER A 296 -1.74 14.58 -48.66
C SER A 296 -2.46 14.79 -50.00
N SER A 297 -3.39 13.89 -50.33
CA SER A 297 -4.24 13.98 -51.52
C SER A 297 -5.70 13.96 -51.11
N ALA A 298 -6.50 14.87 -51.67
CA ALA A 298 -7.94 15.01 -51.40
C ALA A 298 -8.80 13.79 -51.81
N GLN A 299 -8.19 12.73 -52.33
CA GLN A 299 -8.83 11.48 -52.74
C GLN A 299 -8.49 10.29 -51.81
N ILE A 300 -7.71 10.52 -50.75
CA ILE A 300 -7.42 9.55 -49.68
C ILE A 300 -8.59 9.56 -48.68
N ALA A 301 -8.84 8.43 -48.01
CA ALA A 301 -9.86 8.35 -46.97
C ALA A 301 -9.56 9.32 -45.79
N PRO A 302 -10.57 9.78 -45.02
CA PRO A 302 -10.32 10.48 -43.77
C PRO A 302 -9.51 9.65 -42.78
N PHE A 303 -8.63 10.31 -41.99
CA PHE A 303 -7.81 9.63 -40.97
C PHE A 303 -8.65 8.82 -39.97
N ASN A 304 -9.83 9.33 -39.59
CA ASN A 304 -10.78 8.62 -38.72
C ASN A 304 -11.24 7.29 -39.34
N ASP A 305 -11.55 7.25 -40.63
CA ASP A 305 -12.01 6.01 -41.30
C ASP A 305 -10.86 5.01 -41.40
N PHE A 306 -9.65 5.48 -41.71
CA PHE A 306 -8.43 4.67 -41.71
C PHE A 306 -8.17 4.08 -40.32
N TRP A 307 -8.18 4.88 -39.26
CA TRP A 307 -7.93 4.42 -37.90
C TRP A 307 -8.97 3.38 -37.45
N ASN A 308 -10.27 3.66 -37.64
CA ASN A 308 -11.33 2.73 -37.26
C ASN A 308 -11.27 1.40 -38.03
N VAL A 309 -11.06 1.43 -39.35
CA VAL A 309 -11.10 0.21 -40.20
C VAL A 309 -9.79 -0.58 -40.16
N VAL A 310 -8.64 0.10 -40.20
CA VAL A 310 -7.32 -0.55 -40.36
C VAL A 310 -6.66 -0.87 -39.02
N ILE A 311 -6.97 -0.12 -37.95
CA ILE A 311 -6.33 -0.25 -36.64
C ILE A 311 -7.33 -0.76 -35.59
N ASP A 312 -8.38 -0.01 -35.26
CA ASP A 312 -9.29 -0.36 -34.16
C ASP A 312 -10.03 -1.70 -34.39
N THR A 313 -10.73 -1.84 -35.51
CA THR A 313 -11.48 -3.07 -35.84
C THR A 313 -10.63 -4.21 -36.38
N SER A 314 -9.36 -3.97 -36.75
CA SER A 314 -8.47 -5.03 -37.25
C SER A 314 -7.54 -5.58 -36.16
N LEU A 315 -6.92 -4.70 -35.37
CA LEU A 315 -5.88 -5.04 -34.40
C LEU A 315 -6.43 -5.11 -32.97
N PHE A 316 -7.35 -4.22 -32.57
CA PHE A 316 -7.88 -4.17 -31.21
C PHE A 316 -9.19 -4.95 -30.97
N ASP A 317 -9.75 -5.57 -32.02
CA ASP A 317 -10.93 -6.44 -31.92
C ASP A 317 -10.82 -7.51 -30.81
N SER A 318 -11.96 -7.91 -30.23
CA SER A 318 -11.99 -8.91 -29.17
C SER A 318 -11.34 -10.24 -29.59
N SER A 319 -11.54 -10.66 -30.84
CA SER A 319 -10.96 -11.88 -31.43
C SER A 319 -9.49 -11.77 -31.85
N SER A 320 -8.92 -10.55 -31.88
CA SER A 320 -7.51 -10.37 -32.27
C SER A 320 -6.54 -10.87 -31.20
N SER A 321 -5.45 -11.49 -31.63
CA SER A 321 -4.45 -12.08 -30.76
C SER A 321 -3.59 -11.02 -30.05
N HIS A 322 -2.82 -11.43 -29.03
CA HIS A 322 -2.00 -10.49 -28.24
C HIS A 322 -0.93 -9.81 -29.09
N GLU A 323 -0.38 -10.53 -30.07
CA GLU A 323 0.58 -10.07 -31.07
C GLU A 323 0.06 -8.86 -31.85
N ARG A 324 -1.19 -8.92 -32.30
CA ARG A 324 -1.83 -7.86 -33.11
C ARG A 324 -2.20 -6.65 -32.25
N LYS A 325 -2.67 -6.90 -31.03
CA LYS A 325 -2.94 -5.86 -30.03
C LYS A 325 -1.65 -5.13 -29.63
N PHE A 326 -0.51 -5.83 -29.56
CA PHE A 326 0.81 -5.24 -29.35
C PHE A 326 1.23 -4.29 -30.49
N TRP A 327 1.06 -4.71 -31.75
CA TRP A 327 1.26 -3.82 -32.91
C TRP A 327 0.35 -2.59 -32.85
N GLY A 328 -0.91 -2.76 -32.45
CA GLY A 328 -1.83 -1.64 -32.23
C GLY A 328 -1.29 -0.61 -31.23
N PHE A 329 -0.75 -1.05 -30.09
CA PHE A 329 -0.11 -0.16 -29.11
C PHE A 329 1.12 0.54 -29.69
N GLN A 330 2.00 -0.17 -30.40
CA GLN A 330 3.17 0.43 -31.07
C GLN A 330 2.77 1.49 -32.13
N ILE A 331 1.67 1.29 -32.86
CA ILE A 331 1.15 2.27 -33.82
C ILE A 331 0.61 3.51 -33.08
N PHE A 332 -0.14 3.32 -31.99
CA PHE A 332 -0.62 4.43 -31.16
C PHE A 332 0.54 5.27 -30.60
N GLU A 333 1.59 4.62 -30.09
CA GLU A 333 2.79 5.28 -29.57
C GLU A 333 3.58 6.04 -30.66
N LYS A 334 3.63 5.52 -31.90
CA LYS A 334 4.21 6.24 -33.05
C LYS A 334 3.38 7.46 -33.47
N VAL A 335 2.05 7.37 -33.39
CA VAL A 335 1.13 8.38 -33.92
C VAL A 335 0.86 9.51 -32.93
N LEU A 336 0.63 9.20 -31.65
CA LEU A 336 0.25 10.18 -30.62
C LEU A 336 1.15 11.44 -30.54
N PRO A 337 2.50 11.34 -30.66
CA PRO A 337 3.36 12.53 -30.65
C PRO A 337 3.06 13.51 -31.79
N VAL A 338 2.67 12.99 -32.96
CA VAL A 338 2.47 13.74 -34.21
C VAL A 338 1.07 14.37 -34.32
N LEU A 339 0.07 13.81 -33.60
CA LEU A 339 -1.30 14.33 -33.63
C LEU A 339 -1.41 15.78 -33.11
N GLY A 340 -2.19 16.59 -33.84
CA GLY A 340 -2.74 17.85 -33.36
C GLY A 340 -3.96 17.66 -32.46
N GLU A 341 -4.35 18.71 -31.72
CA GLU A 341 -5.41 18.68 -30.70
C GLU A 341 -6.73 18.10 -31.22
N ASP A 342 -7.22 18.57 -32.37
CA ASP A 342 -8.46 18.10 -33.01
C ASP A 342 -8.44 16.61 -33.41
N GLN A 343 -7.25 16.04 -33.61
CA GLN A 343 -7.08 14.66 -34.06
C GLN A 343 -6.91 13.66 -32.91
N ILE A 344 -6.57 14.13 -31.71
CA ILE A 344 -6.38 13.27 -30.53
C ILE A 344 -7.64 12.46 -30.19
N PRO A 345 -8.88 13.03 -30.16
CA PRO A 345 -10.10 12.26 -29.94
C PRO A 345 -10.32 11.10 -30.92
N LEU A 346 -9.81 11.20 -32.15
CA LEU A 346 -10.03 10.21 -33.20
C LEU A 346 -9.32 8.86 -32.94
N VAL A 347 -8.30 8.83 -32.07
CA VAL A 347 -7.59 7.60 -31.71
C VAL A 347 -8.11 6.92 -30.44
N PHE A 348 -8.96 7.58 -29.64
CA PHE A 348 -9.58 7.02 -28.43
C PHE A 348 -10.85 6.20 -28.76
N THR A 349 -10.66 5.21 -29.64
CA THR A 349 -11.72 4.35 -30.15
C THR A 349 -12.16 3.28 -29.14
N THR A 350 -13.36 2.73 -29.34
CA THR A 350 -14.02 1.85 -28.36
C THR A 350 -13.27 0.53 -28.13
N ASN A 351 -12.69 -0.09 -29.16
CA ASN A 351 -11.95 -1.34 -28.97
C ASN A 351 -10.55 -1.09 -28.40
N PHE A 352 -9.87 -0.03 -28.82
CA PHE A 352 -8.64 0.46 -28.18
C PHE A 352 -8.85 0.67 -26.67
N MET A 353 -9.83 1.48 -26.26
CA MET A 353 -10.07 1.77 -24.84
C MET A 353 -10.41 0.52 -24.02
N ARG A 354 -11.24 -0.39 -24.57
CA ARG A 354 -11.52 -1.68 -23.93
C ARG A 354 -10.26 -2.52 -23.79
N CYS A 355 -9.41 -2.58 -24.82
CA CYS A 355 -8.16 -3.32 -24.79
C CYS A 355 -7.14 -2.72 -23.80
N PHE A 356 -7.05 -1.39 -23.75
CA PHE A 356 -6.15 -0.64 -22.88
C PHE A 356 -6.49 -0.86 -21.41
N VAL A 357 -7.74 -0.59 -21.00
CA VAL A 357 -8.22 -0.81 -19.62
C VAL A 357 -8.04 -2.27 -19.19
N ASN A 358 -8.44 -3.23 -20.03
CA ASN A 358 -8.35 -4.67 -19.71
C ASN A 358 -6.93 -5.19 -19.52
N ASN A 359 -5.92 -4.54 -20.10
CA ASN A 359 -4.52 -4.94 -19.93
C ASN A 359 -3.80 -4.16 -18.82
N LEU A 360 -4.31 -3.00 -18.39
CA LEU A 360 -3.82 -2.30 -17.21
C LEU A 360 -4.29 -2.93 -15.89
N SER A 361 -5.52 -3.46 -15.86
CA SER A 361 -6.21 -3.91 -14.64
C SER A 361 -5.56 -5.05 -13.83
N SER A 362 -4.57 -5.75 -14.38
CA SER A 362 -3.74 -6.74 -13.66
C SER A 362 -2.36 -6.81 -14.30
N GLU A 363 -1.33 -7.00 -13.48
CA GLU A 363 0.06 -7.12 -13.94
C GLU A 363 0.34 -8.45 -14.68
N ASP A 364 -0.47 -9.48 -14.43
CA ASP A 364 -0.39 -10.80 -15.08
C ASP A 364 -0.88 -10.79 -16.53
N ARG A 365 -1.54 -9.69 -16.96
CA ARG A 365 -1.97 -9.52 -18.35
C ARG A 365 -0.76 -9.46 -19.27
N PHE A 366 -0.74 -10.32 -20.29
CA PHE A 366 0.38 -10.44 -21.24
C PHE A 366 0.84 -9.10 -21.86
N LEU A 367 -0.08 -8.16 -22.08
CA LEU A 367 0.21 -6.83 -22.65
C LEU A 367 0.28 -5.71 -21.61
N ASN A 368 0.31 -5.99 -20.31
CA ASN A 368 0.39 -4.97 -19.25
C ASN A 368 1.58 -4.03 -19.44
N LYS A 369 2.76 -4.57 -19.81
CA LYS A 369 3.95 -3.76 -20.11
C LYS A 369 3.77 -2.84 -21.30
N ALA A 370 3.06 -3.27 -22.35
CA ALA A 370 2.76 -2.45 -23.52
C ALA A 370 1.77 -1.34 -23.15
N ALA A 371 0.71 -1.67 -22.42
CA ALA A 371 -0.25 -0.68 -21.94
C ALA A 371 0.38 0.35 -20.98
N LYS A 372 1.28 -0.06 -20.07
CA LYS A 372 2.07 0.86 -19.23
C LYS A 372 2.99 1.77 -20.06
N HIS A 373 3.58 1.28 -21.14
CA HIS A 373 4.40 2.10 -22.05
C HIS A 373 3.54 3.10 -22.84
N THR A 374 2.37 2.69 -23.32
CA THR A 374 1.38 3.56 -23.96
C THR A 374 0.88 4.66 -23.01
N MET A 375 0.65 4.33 -21.73
CA MET A 375 0.34 5.31 -20.67
C MET A 375 1.48 6.32 -20.49
N ALA A 376 2.74 5.87 -20.46
CA ALA A 376 3.89 6.78 -20.40
C ALA A 376 4.00 7.71 -21.61
N ALA A 377 3.67 7.23 -22.82
CA ALA A 377 3.59 8.06 -24.02
C ALA A 377 2.47 9.12 -23.92
N MET A 378 1.34 8.79 -23.30
CA MET A 378 0.25 9.75 -23.01
C MET A 378 0.68 10.84 -22.02
N HIS A 379 1.40 10.48 -20.95
CA HIS A 379 1.97 11.47 -20.03
C HIS A 379 2.98 12.39 -20.74
N ALA A 380 3.92 11.82 -21.52
CA ALA A 380 4.90 12.60 -22.27
C ALA A 380 4.26 13.59 -23.28
N LYS A 381 3.12 13.22 -23.90
CA LYS A 381 2.35 14.14 -24.75
C LYS A 381 1.61 15.20 -23.93
N ALA A 382 1.06 14.85 -22.76
CA ALA A 382 0.40 15.79 -21.85
C ALA A 382 1.38 16.82 -21.22
N ASP A 383 2.65 16.47 -21.07
CA ASP A 383 3.70 17.39 -20.61
C ASP A 383 4.11 18.43 -21.67
N SER A 384 3.70 18.24 -22.93
CA SER A 384 4.02 19.19 -24.02
C SER A 384 3.03 20.37 -24.15
N ASN A 385 1.77 20.20 -23.72
CA ASN A 385 0.71 21.21 -23.84
C ASN A 385 -0.44 20.92 -22.86
N GLU A 386 -0.84 21.91 -22.06
CA GLU A 386 -1.93 21.83 -21.08
C GLU A 386 -3.32 21.65 -21.73
N ALA A 387 -3.56 22.21 -22.92
CA ALA A 387 -4.79 21.96 -23.68
C ALA A 387 -4.90 20.49 -24.08
N VAL A 388 -3.80 19.91 -24.57
CA VAL A 388 -3.71 18.47 -24.91
C VAL A 388 -3.88 17.59 -23.66
N ARG A 389 -3.33 17.99 -22.50
CA ARG A 389 -3.57 17.32 -21.22
C ARG A 389 -5.06 17.28 -20.88
N LEU A 390 -5.77 18.39 -21.03
CA LEU A 390 -7.23 18.45 -20.84
C LEU A 390 -7.97 17.57 -21.86
N THR A 391 -7.59 17.58 -23.14
CA THR A 391 -8.15 16.66 -24.15
C THR A 391 -7.96 15.20 -23.72
N LEU A 392 -6.75 14.79 -23.32
CA LEU A 392 -6.47 13.41 -22.88
C LEU A 392 -7.28 13.01 -21.65
N ILE A 393 -7.43 13.90 -20.65
CA ILE A 393 -8.28 13.68 -19.47
C ILE A 393 -9.74 13.44 -19.90
N THR A 394 -10.30 14.32 -20.74
CA THR A 394 -11.69 14.16 -21.22
C THR A 394 -11.87 12.86 -22.01
N GLN A 395 -10.96 12.51 -22.92
CA GLN A 395 -11.08 11.28 -23.72
C GLN A 395 -10.95 9.99 -22.90
N LEU A 396 -10.12 9.97 -21.84
CA LEU A 396 -10.03 8.83 -20.92
C LEU A 396 -11.34 8.62 -20.16
N LEU A 397 -11.98 9.72 -19.75
CA LEU A 397 -13.13 9.72 -18.85
C LEU A 397 -14.49 9.60 -19.54
N ASP A 398 -14.66 10.17 -20.74
CA ASP A 398 -15.95 10.32 -21.45
C ASP A 398 -16.78 9.03 -21.51
N LYS A 399 -16.13 7.90 -21.83
CA LYS A 399 -16.75 6.56 -21.85
C LYS A 399 -16.35 5.66 -20.69
N ASN A 400 -15.36 6.05 -19.89
CA ASN A 400 -14.90 5.29 -18.72
C ASN A 400 -14.81 6.19 -17.49
N PRO A 401 -15.97 6.58 -16.92
CA PRO A 401 -16.11 7.30 -15.65
C PRO A 401 -15.10 6.95 -14.56
N ASN A 402 -14.80 5.66 -14.41
CA ASN A 402 -13.95 5.10 -13.37
C ASN A 402 -12.62 4.55 -13.94
N PHE A 403 -12.03 5.23 -14.94
CA PHE A 403 -10.83 4.76 -15.64
C PHE A 403 -9.71 4.29 -14.70
N ASP A 404 -9.32 5.13 -13.73
CA ASP A 404 -8.23 4.83 -12.78
C ASP A 404 -8.55 3.59 -11.93
N ARG A 405 -9.79 3.44 -11.43
CA ARG A 405 -10.24 2.24 -10.68
C ARG A 405 -10.27 0.98 -11.55
N LEU A 406 -10.80 1.06 -12.77
CA LEU A 406 -10.91 -0.07 -13.70
C LEU A 406 -9.54 -0.53 -14.22
N SER A 407 -8.62 0.41 -14.44
CA SER A 407 -7.25 0.16 -14.88
C SER A 407 -6.28 -0.14 -13.74
N ARG A 408 -6.71 -0.02 -12.47
CA ARG A 408 -5.85 -0.03 -11.27
C ARG A 408 -4.62 0.87 -11.44
N SER A 409 -4.83 2.08 -11.95
CA SER A 409 -3.78 3.08 -12.20
C SER A 409 -4.15 4.44 -11.61
N LYS A 410 -3.17 5.35 -11.51
CA LYS A 410 -3.35 6.75 -11.09
C LYS A 410 -3.13 7.71 -12.26
N THR A 411 -3.60 7.31 -13.45
CA THR A 411 -3.33 8.01 -14.72
C THR A 411 -4.04 9.35 -14.76
N VAL A 412 -5.35 9.35 -14.53
CA VAL A 412 -6.18 10.55 -14.53
C VAL A 412 -5.82 11.43 -13.33
N GLU A 413 -5.61 10.85 -12.14
CA GLU A 413 -5.15 11.57 -10.94
C GLU A 413 -3.83 12.35 -11.20
N THR A 414 -2.88 11.74 -11.91
CA THR A 414 -1.58 12.34 -12.23
C THR A 414 -1.69 13.36 -13.36
N LEU A 415 -2.55 13.14 -14.36
CA LEU A 415 -2.82 14.15 -15.39
C LEU A 415 -3.50 15.39 -14.79
N LEU A 416 -4.52 15.22 -13.94
CA LEU A 416 -5.21 16.30 -13.21
C LEU A 416 -4.26 17.10 -12.32
N GLY A 417 -3.33 16.43 -11.63
CA GLY A 417 -2.34 17.08 -10.76
C GLY A 417 -1.34 17.99 -11.50
N GLY A 418 -1.28 17.93 -12.83
CA GLY A 418 -0.46 18.82 -13.66
C GLY A 418 -1.25 19.89 -14.42
N LEU A 419 -2.50 20.17 -14.04
CA LEU A 419 -3.27 21.30 -14.57
C LEU A 419 -3.01 22.58 -13.76
N ASP A 420 -2.99 23.72 -14.45
CA ASP A 420 -3.02 25.05 -13.81
C ASP A 420 -4.44 25.46 -13.39
N VAL A 421 -4.57 26.61 -12.73
CA VAL A 421 -5.87 27.13 -12.27
C VAL A 421 -6.83 27.41 -13.43
N SER A 422 -6.35 27.84 -14.60
CA SER A 422 -7.21 28.17 -15.74
C SER A 422 -7.80 26.93 -16.42
N HIS A 423 -7.00 25.89 -16.63
CA HIS A 423 -7.48 24.62 -17.18
C HIS A 423 -8.31 23.81 -16.17
N ILE A 424 -8.09 23.99 -14.86
CA ILE A 424 -9.02 23.49 -13.83
C ILE A 424 -10.40 24.13 -13.98
N GLN A 425 -10.49 25.44 -14.24
CA GLN A 425 -11.77 26.11 -14.50
C GLN A 425 -12.42 25.61 -15.80
N HIS A 426 -11.65 25.38 -16.86
CA HIS A 426 -12.18 24.76 -18.09
C HIS A 426 -12.68 23.32 -17.87
N TYR A 427 -11.98 22.53 -17.05
CA TYR A 427 -12.43 21.18 -16.68
C TYR A 427 -13.71 21.20 -15.83
N LEU A 428 -13.83 22.14 -14.89
CA LEU A 428 -15.07 22.36 -14.15
C LEU A 428 -16.23 22.77 -15.07
N GLN A 429 -16.00 23.68 -16.03
CA GLN A 429 -17.00 24.03 -17.04
C GLN A 429 -17.43 22.82 -17.89
N TYR A 430 -16.50 21.94 -18.24
CA TYR A 430 -16.80 20.67 -18.92
C TYR A 430 -17.70 19.75 -18.06
N LEU A 431 -17.36 19.54 -16.78
CA LEU A 431 -18.15 18.73 -15.86
C LEU A 431 -19.54 19.33 -15.60
N THR A 432 -19.65 20.65 -15.38
CA THR A 432 -20.93 21.35 -15.24
C THR A 432 -21.77 21.23 -16.52
N LYS A 433 -21.16 21.37 -17.71
CA LYS A 433 -21.89 21.15 -18.98
C LYS A 433 -22.41 19.72 -19.09
N ALA A 434 -21.59 18.71 -18.78
CA ALA A 434 -21.98 17.30 -18.81
C ALA A 434 -23.10 16.98 -17.81
N PHE A 435 -23.10 17.61 -16.63
CA PHE A 435 -24.19 17.47 -15.64
C PHE A 435 -25.53 18.07 -16.14
N LEU A 436 -25.45 19.26 -16.77
CA LEU A 436 -26.60 20.05 -17.21
C LEU A 436 -27.19 19.60 -18.55
N GLN A 437 -26.39 19.08 -19.47
CA GLN A 437 -26.80 18.73 -20.85
C GLN A 437 -26.56 17.24 -21.14
N GLN A 438 -27.64 16.46 -21.15
CA GLN A 438 -27.61 15.02 -21.40
C GLN A 438 -28.42 14.68 -22.67
N ASP A 439 -27.78 14.84 -23.83
CA ASP A 439 -28.36 14.55 -25.14
C ASP A 439 -28.49 13.03 -25.38
N GLY A 440 -29.65 12.60 -25.87
CA GLY A 440 -29.91 11.19 -26.18
C GLY A 440 -31.22 10.96 -26.91
N PRO A 441 -31.20 10.54 -28.19
CA PRO A 441 -32.36 9.98 -28.88
C PRO A 441 -32.55 8.49 -28.55
N ASP A 442 -33.80 8.05 -28.60
CA ASP A 442 -34.27 6.66 -28.73
C ASP A 442 -33.70 5.58 -27.76
N SER A 443 -34.20 5.58 -26.52
CA SER A 443 -34.40 4.35 -25.72
C SER A 443 -35.52 4.53 -24.70
N SER A 444 -35.96 3.44 -24.04
CA SER A 444 -37.11 3.45 -23.12
C SER A 444 -36.90 4.36 -21.90
N ASN A 445 -37.96 5.06 -21.47
CA ASN A 445 -37.89 6.13 -20.45
C ASN A 445 -37.19 5.71 -19.14
N MET A 446 -37.36 4.46 -18.70
CA MET A 446 -36.82 3.98 -17.41
C MET A 446 -35.30 3.77 -17.45
N GLU A 447 -34.76 3.15 -18.51
CA GLU A 447 -33.30 2.97 -18.65
C GLU A 447 -32.59 4.29 -18.89
N ARG A 448 -33.23 5.20 -19.65
CA ARG A 448 -32.69 6.54 -19.91
C ARG A 448 -32.49 7.32 -18.61
N GLY A 449 -33.47 7.29 -17.69
CA GLY A 449 -33.36 7.94 -16.38
C GLY A 449 -32.14 7.45 -15.59
N LYS A 450 -31.99 6.13 -15.43
CA LYS A 450 -30.86 5.53 -14.70
C LYS A 450 -29.49 5.88 -15.31
N ARG A 451 -29.36 5.89 -16.65
CA ARG A 451 -28.09 6.27 -17.31
C ARG A 451 -27.73 7.74 -17.08
N ILE A 452 -28.72 8.63 -17.09
CA ILE A 452 -28.53 10.06 -16.81
C ILE A 452 -28.12 10.27 -15.34
N ASP A 453 -28.77 9.58 -14.40
CA ASP A 453 -28.42 9.64 -12.99
C ASP A 453 -26.98 9.14 -12.74
N ILE A 454 -26.56 8.03 -13.36
CA ILE A 454 -25.18 7.52 -13.28
C ILE A 454 -24.18 8.54 -13.85
N SER A 455 -24.47 9.17 -14.99
CA SER A 455 -23.58 10.18 -15.60
C SER A 455 -23.47 11.43 -14.70
N ARG A 456 -24.57 11.84 -14.07
CA ARG A 456 -24.60 12.96 -13.12
C ARG A 456 -23.85 12.66 -11.82
N GLN A 457 -24.09 11.50 -11.22
CA GLN A 457 -23.34 11.01 -10.06
C GLN A 457 -21.83 11.00 -10.36
N TRP A 458 -21.43 10.52 -11.54
CA TRP A 458 -20.05 10.59 -11.98
C TRP A 458 -19.50 12.02 -12.04
N THR A 459 -20.20 12.99 -12.67
CA THR A 459 -19.71 14.39 -12.71
C THR A 459 -19.56 14.99 -11.30
N ILE A 460 -20.50 14.69 -10.40
CA ILE A 460 -20.45 15.08 -8.98
C ILE A 460 -19.21 14.48 -8.31
N ASP A 461 -18.91 13.20 -8.55
CA ASP A 461 -17.76 12.50 -7.97
C ASP A 461 -16.42 12.96 -8.57
N GLN A 462 -16.36 13.38 -9.84
CA GLN A 462 -15.16 13.99 -10.42
C GLN A 462 -14.85 15.35 -9.82
N MET A 463 -15.86 16.20 -9.60
CA MET A 463 -15.68 17.47 -8.90
C MET A 463 -15.15 17.23 -7.47
N PHE A 464 -15.65 16.19 -6.79
CA PHE A 464 -15.19 15.83 -5.45
C PHE A 464 -13.75 15.27 -5.48
N SER A 465 -13.43 14.39 -6.42
CA SER A 465 -12.08 13.83 -6.63
C SER A 465 -11.04 14.91 -6.95
N LEU A 466 -11.38 15.87 -7.81
CA LEU A 466 -10.58 17.06 -8.09
C LEU A 466 -10.30 17.88 -6.80
N PHE A 467 -11.30 18.02 -5.93
CA PHE A 467 -11.14 18.67 -4.63
C PHE A 467 -10.32 17.85 -3.62
N ARG A 468 -10.40 16.51 -3.62
CA ARG A 468 -9.56 15.66 -2.76
C ARG A 468 -8.09 15.66 -3.19
N ASN A 469 -7.81 15.70 -4.49
CA ASN A 469 -6.45 15.53 -5.05
C ASN A 469 -5.48 16.62 -4.56
N HIS A 470 -4.60 16.26 -3.63
CA HIS A 470 -3.57 17.11 -3.02
C HIS A 470 -2.46 17.56 -3.98
N LYS A 471 -2.35 17.00 -5.19
CA LYS A 471 -1.41 17.47 -6.22
C LYS A 471 -1.92 18.72 -6.95
N VAL A 472 -3.24 18.95 -6.94
CA VAL A 472 -3.90 20.04 -7.66
C VAL A 472 -3.69 21.37 -6.90
N PRO A 473 -3.35 22.49 -7.58
CA PRO A 473 -3.19 23.79 -6.93
C PRO A 473 -4.52 24.28 -6.32
N ARG A 474 -4.63 24.19 -5.00
CA ARG A 474 -5.80 24.64 -4.23
C ARG A 474 -5.89 26.17 -4.18
N GLU A 475 -6.93 26.72 -4.79
CA GLU A 475 -7.27 28.14 -4.73
C GLU A 475 -8.73 28.31 -4.30
N GLU A 476 -9.01 29.31 -3.46
CA GLU A 476 -10.35 29.56 -2.92
C GLU A 476 -11.40 29.78 -4.01
N GLY A 477 -11.03 30.33 -5.17
CA GLY A 477 -11.94 30.61 -6.28
C GLY A 477 -12.65 29.37 -6.82
N TRP A 478 -11.90 28.34 -7.24
CA TRP A 478 -12.50 27.13 -7.82
C TRP A 478 -13.12 26.21 -6.77
N ILE A 479 -12.56 26.17 -5.55
CA ILE A 479 -13.16 25.47 -4.41
C ILE A 479 -14.54 26.07 -4.09
N LYS A 480 -14.66 27.40 -4.11
CA LYS A 480 -15.92 28.10 -3.93
C LYS A 480 -16.91 27.82 -5.07
N SER A 481 -16.46 27.70 -6.32
CA SER A 481 -17.33 27.31 -7.44
C SER A 481 -17.93 25.91 -7.28
N ILE A 482 -17.15 24.92 -6.83
CA ILE A 482 -17.67 23.56 -6.54
C ILE A 482 -18.67 23.61 -5.38
N LEU A 483 -18.37 24.36 -4.32
CA LEU A 483 -19.25 24.52 -3.17
C LEU A 483 -20.58 25.21 -3.55
N GLU A 484 -20.53 26.23 -4.40
CA GLU A 484 -21.71 26.89 -4.99
C GLU A 484 -22.52 25.92 -5.87
N PHE A 485 -21.85 25.12 -6.71
CA PHE A 485 -22.48 24.10 -7.56
C PHE A 485 -23.27 23.09 -6.72
N TYR A 486 -22.63 22.46 -5.73
CA TYR A 486 -23.33 21.49 -4.87
C TYR A 486 -24.47 22.15 -4.10
N LEU A 487 -24.25 23.32 -3.51
CA LEU A 487 -25.27 23.99 -2.70
C LEU A 487 -26.52 24.38 -3.51
N VAL A 488 -26.35 24.85 -4.75
CA VAL A 488 -27.49 25.15 -5.65
C VAL A 488 -28.24 23.86 -6.02
N HIS A 489 -27.54 22.85 -6.55
CA HIS A 489 -28.21 21.63 -7.07
C HIS A 489 -28.68 20.64 -6.00
N ALA A 490 -28.23 20.79 -4.75
CA ALA A 490 -28.66 19.99 -3.59
C ALA A 490 -29.94 20.51 -2.92
N PHE A 491 -30.06 21.84 -2.75
CA PHE A 491 -31.08 22.47 -1.90
C PHE A 491 -32.06 23.38 -2.65
N PHE A 492 -31.78 23.79 -3.89
CA PHE A 492 -32.59 24.75 -4.62
C PHE A 492 -33.13 24.23 -5.96
N ASN A 493 -34.29 24.75 -6.33
CA ASN A 493 -34.91 24.63 -7.65
C ASN A 493 -34.75 25.96 -8.40
N ILE A 494 -34.22 25.95 -9.63
CA ILE A 494 -34.10 27.16 -10.46
C ILE A 494 -35.43 27.40 -11.18
N LYS A 495 -36.18 28.43 -10.78
CA LYS A 495 -37.50 28.77 -11.37
C LYS A 495 -37.38 29.33 -12.79
N LYS A 496 -36.36 30.14 -13.04
CA LYS A 496 -36.10 30.81 -14.33
C LYS A 496 -34.60 31.01 -14.52
N VAL A 497 -34.14 30.81 -15.76
CA VAL A 497 -32.79 31.18 -16.19
C VAL A 497 -32.58 32.68 -16.01
N ASP A 498 -31.48 33.07 -15.37
CA ASP A 498 -31.05 34.46 -15.23
C ASP A 498 -29.55 34.59 -15.52
N ALA A 499 -29.22 34.97 -16.76
CA ALA A 499 -27.85 35.25 -17.19
C ALA A 499 -27.20 36.48 -16.53
N LYS A 500 -27.93 37.23 -15.69
CA LYS A 500 -27.39 38.32 -14.85
C LYS A 500 -27.22 37.91 -13.39
N SER A 501 -27.56 36.68 -13.03
CA SER A 501 -27.31 36.13 -11.70
C SER A 501 -25.82 36.10 -11.39
N LYS A 502 -25.48 36.44 -10.14
CA LYS A 502 -24.15 36.27 -9.54
C LYS A 502 -23.68 34.80 -9.54
N TYR A 503 -24.63 33.86 -9.50
CA TYR A 503 -24.39 32.42 -9.51
C TYR A 503 -24.46 31.88 -10.94
N VAL A 504 -23.38 31.27 -11.41
CA VAL A 504 -23.24 30.70 -12.76
C VAL A 504 -24.27 29.60 -13.01
N GLU A 505 -24.60 28.81 -11.99
CA GLU A 505 -25.60 27.73 -12.07
C GLU A 505 -27.01 28.21 -12.46
N ALA A 506 -27.35 29.49 -12.26
CA ALA A 506 -28.62 30.05 -12.71
C ALA A 506 -28.67 30.37 -14.21
N HIS A 507 -27.56 30.24 -14.93
CA HIS A 507 -27.45 30.63 -16.35
C HIS A 507 -28.01 29.55 -17.30
N VAL A 508 -28.13 28.29 -16.84
CA VAL A 508 -28.63 27.15 -17.64
C VAL A 508 -29.44 26.21 -16.75
N LEU A 509 -30.58 25.72 -17.26
CA LEU A 509 -31.41 24.72 -16.54
C LEU A 509 -30.92 23.29 -16.81
N PRO A 510 -30.82 22.42 -15.77
CA PRO A 510 -30.54 21.00 -15.96
C PRO A 510 -31.58 20.34 -16.88
N THR A 511 -31.12 19.68 -17.95
CA THR A 511 -31.96 19.02 -18.95
C THR A 511 -31.50 17.57 -19.16
N PRO A 512 -32.32 16.55 -18.82
CA PRO A 512 -33.64 16.62 -18.15
C PRO A 512 -33.58 17.14 -16.71
N ALA A 513 -34.74 17.30 -16.06
CA ALA A 513 -34.81 17.71 -14.65
C ALA A 513 -33.98 16.78 -13.72
N LEU A 514 -33.57 17.31 -12.56
CA LEU A 514 -32.81 16.54 -11.56
C LEU A 514 -33.71 15.56 -10.81
N SER A 515 -33.28 14.30 -10.71
CA SER A 515 -33.91 13.28 -9.86
C SER A 515 -33.64 13.52 -8.37
N ALA A 516 -34.45 12.91 -7.50
CA ALA A 516 -34.22 12.94 -6.06
C ALA A 516 -32.85 12.34 -5.68
N ALA A 517 -32.49 11.20 -6.30
CA ALA A 517 -31.22 10.51 -6.08
C ALA A 517 -30.00 11.35 -6.50
N THR A 518 -30.07 12.10 -7.61
CA THR A 518 -28.99 13.03 -7.98
C THR A 518 -28.82 14.14 -6.93
N ARG A 519 -29.93 14.69 -6.42
CA ARG A 519 -29.89 15.77 -5.41
C ARG A 519 -29.36 15.29 -4.07
N GLU A 520 -29.70 14.07 -3.69
CA GLU A 520 -29.16 13.40 -2.51
C GLU A 520 -27.64 13.19 -2.63
N HIS A 521 -27.17 12.75 -3.80
CA HIS A 521 -25.72 12.65 -4.07
C HIS A 521 -25.03 14.02 -3.98
N CYS A 522 -25.65 15.09 -4.50
CA CYS A 522 -25.16 16.47 -4.28
C CYS A 522 -25.12 16.86 -2.80
N ARG A 523 -26.14 16.54 -1.99
CA ARG A 523 -26.14 16.77 -0.53
C ARG A 523 -25.00 16.02 0.15
N ASN A 524 -24.81 14.74 -0.18
CA ASN A 524 -23.79 13.90 0.43
C ASN A 524 -22.37 14.40 0.09
N ARG A 525 -22.11 14.83 -1.16
CA ARG A 525 -20.84 15.48 -1.52
C ARG A 525 -20.69 16.89 -0.97
N PHE A 526 -21.76 17.66 -0.80
CA PHE A 526 -21.72 18.94 -0.09
C PHE A 526 -21.22 18.75 1.35
N TYR A 527 -21.83 17.85 2.12
CA TYR A 527 -21.42 17.58 3.50
C TYR A 527 -20.03 16.92 3.60
N GLY A 528 -19.67 16.04 2.66
CA GLY A 528 -18.32 15.48 2.55
C GLY A 528 -17.25 16.55 2.27
N MET A 529 -17.52 17.47 1.33
CA MET A 529 -16.64 18.61 1.06
C MET A 529 -16.55 19.54 2.26
N MET A 530 -17.65 19.79 2.96
CA MET A 530 -17.66 20.55 4.20
C MET A 530 -16.83 19.88 5.32
N ALA A 531 -16.86 18.54 5.42
CA ALA A 531 -16.04 17.78 6.38
C ALA A 531 -14.54 18.00 6.13
N GLU A 532 -14.09 17.80 4.90
CA GLU A 532 -12.70 18.02 4.51
C GLU A 532 -12.28 19.50 4.62
N LEU A 533 -13.13 20.44 4.19
CA LEU A 533 -12.87 21.86 4.40
C LEU A 533 -12.69 22.18 5.89
N SER A 534 -13.45 21.56 6.79
CA SER A 534 -13.33 21.78 8.24
C SER A 534 -11.95 21.39 8.80
N THR A 535 -11.27 20.39 8.22
CA THR A 535 -9.94 19.95 8.66
C THR A 535 -8.80 20.69 7.97
N MET A 536 -9.04 21.29 6.81
CA MET A 536 -8.02 22.05 6.07
C MET A 536 -7.56 23.29 6.84
N ALA A 537 -6.24 23.48 6.91
CA ALA A 537 -5.63 24.74 7.32
C ALA A 537 -5.87 25.82 6.23
N PRO A 538 -5.87 27.12 6.58
CA PRO A 538 -6.10 28.20 5.61
C PRO A 538 -5.08 28.19 4.47
N LEU A 539 -5.57 28.42 3.24
CA LEU A 539 -4.78 28.40 2.01
C LEU A 539 -3.86 29.63 1.94
N ALA A 540 -2.72 29.56 2.60
CA ALA A 540 -1.77 30.66 2.69
C ALA A 540 -1.22 31.06 1.29
N LYS A 541 -1.32 32.35 0.95
CA LYS A 541 -0.49 32.91 -0.11
C LYS A 541 0.98 32.82 0.29
N LYS A 542 1.83 32.36 -0.63
CA LYS A 542 3.27 32.65 -0.55
C LYS A 542 3.44 34.17 -0.64
N GLU A 543 4.31 34.72 0.20
CA GLU A 543 4.69 36.15 0.28
C GLU A 543 3.64 37.11 0.88
N SER A 544 3.66 37.25 2.21
CA SER A 544 3.88 38.56 2.88
C SER A 544 4.00 38.35 4.40
N GLU A 545 5.09 38.85 4.98
CA GLU A 545 5.24 38.96 6.44
C GLU A 545 4.58 40.26 6.90
N GLU A 546 3.36 40.19 7.46
CA GLU A 546 2.84 41.27 8.32
C GLU A 546 1.82 40.71 9.35
N ASP A 547 2.11 40.99 10.62
CA ASP A 547 1.66 40.44 11.91
C ASP A 547 0.18 40.10 12.21
N THR A 548 -0.75 40.08 11.25
CA THR A 548 -2.16 39.70 11.52
C THR A 548 -2.49 38.21 11.32
N VAL A 549 -1.62 37.44 10.66
CA VAL A 549 -1.92 36.08 10.13
C VAL A 549 -1.76 34.95 11.18
N ASN A 550 -1.16 35.21 12.33
CA ASN A 550 -0.80 34.16 13.31
C ASN A 550 -1.97 33.55 14.11
N TYR A 551 -3.23 33.99 13.89
CA TYR A 551 -4.41 33.39 14.55
C TYR A 551 -5.23 32.48 13.62
N SER A 552 -5.34 32.78 12.32
CA SER A 552 -6.02 31.90 11.36
C SER A 552 -5.27 30.58 11.17
N ARG A 553 -3.93 30.61 11.22
CA ARG A 553 -3.05 29.42 11.25
C ARG A 553 -3.31 28.42 12.39
N LYS A 554 -4.25 28.68 13.31
CA LYS A 554 -4.64 27.79 14.41
C LYS A 554 -6.09 27.28 14.35
N LEU A 555 -6.94 27.81 13.48
CA LEU A 555 -8.30 27.30 13.26
C LEU A 555 -8.41 26.78 11.83
N ASN A 556 -8.49 25.46 11.74
CA ASN A 556 -8.85 24.76 10.51
C ASN A 556 -10.27 25.17 10.08
N GLY A 557 -10.62 24.97 8.81
CA GLY A 557 -11.92 25.37 8.29
C GLY A 557 -12.09 26.87 8.02
N THR A 558 -11.02 27.67 8.05
CA THR A 558 -11.10 29.12 7.74
C THR A 558 -10.51 29.50 6.37
N MET A 559 -11.15 30.49 5.74
CA MET A 559 -10.70 31.19 4.53
C MET A 559 -9.56 32.18 4.86
N LEU A 560 -8.92 32.73 3.82
CA LEU A 560 -7.89 33.77 3.91
C LEU A 560 -8.29 35.00 4.75
N ASP A 561 -9.58 35.34 4.81
CA ASP A 561 -10.12 36.44 5.61
C ASP A 561 -10.42 36.08 7.08
N GLY A 562 -10.26 34.81 7.47
CA GLY A 562 -10.56 34.30 8.81
C GLY A 562 -12.05 34.03 9.09
N THR A 563 -12.90 34.04 8.07
CA THR A 563 -14.26 33.47 8.14
C THR A 563 -14.21 31.95 7.95
N PHE A 564 -15.19 31.21 8.50
CA PHE A 564 -15.27 29.77 8.25
C PHE A 564 -15.90 29.48 6.89
N TRP A 565 -15.48 28.39 6.24
CA TRP A 565 -16.12 27.90 5.01
C TRP A 565 -17.62 27.64 5.20
N CYS A 566 -18.03 27.14 6.37
CA CYS A 566 -19.44 26.93 6.72
C CYS A 566 -20.23 28.25 6.83
N SER A 567 -19.62 29.32 7.37
CA SER A 567 -20.24 30.65 7.43
C SER A 567 -20.40 31.26 6.04
N SER A 568 -19.46 30.96 5.13
CA SER A 568 -19.53 31.37 3.73
C SER A 568 -20.65 30.62 2.99
N ALA A 569 -20.74 29.29 3.16
CA ALA A 569 -21.82 28.47 2.62
C ALA A 569 -23.21 28.93 3.11
N LEU A 570 -23.36 29.18 4.41
CA LEU A 570 -24.58 29.72 5.00
C LEU A 570 -24.94 31.10 4.42
N SER A 571 -23.96 31.98 4.23
CA SER A 571 -24.18 33.29 3.60
C SER A 571 -24.66 33.15 2.16
N MET A 572 -24.10 32.20 1.40
CA MET A 572 -24.54 31.89 0.03
C MET A 572 -25.97 31.33 0.00
N MET A 573 -26.32 30.42 0.90
CA MET A 573 -27.69 29.89 1.05
C MET A 573 -28.71 31.00 1.34
N MET A 574 -28.38 31.92 2.27
CA MET A 574 -29.23 33.07 2.59
C MET A 574 -29.37 34.08 1.43
N ASP A 575 -28.37 34.20 0.56
CA ASP A 575 -28.46 35.06 -0.63
C ASP A 575 -29.34 34.42 -1.71
N LEU A 576 -29.30 33.10 -1.88
CA LEU A 576 -30.16 32.34 -2.79
C LEU A 576 -31.64 32.36 -2.35
N GLU A 577 -31.92 32.21 -1.05
CA GLU A 577 -33.29 32.29 -0.49
C GLU A 577 -33.97 33.64 -0.74
N LYS A 578 -33.20 34.75 -0.77
CA LYS A 578 -33.73 36.09 -1.07
C LYS A 578 -33.96 36.29 -2.57
N ALA A 579 -33.35 35.48 -3.42
CA ALA A 579 -33.30 35.68 -4.86
C ALA A 579 -34.51 35.01 -5.54
N LYS A 580 -35.35 35.83 -6.19
CA LYS A 580 -36.67 35.41 -6.73
C LYS A 580 -36.62 34.35 -7.84
N ASN A 581 -35.44 34.03 -8.35
CA ASN A 581 -35.19 33.02 -9.38
C ASN A 581 -34.98 31.61 -8.80
N PHE A 582 -34.81 31.46 -7.48
CA PHE A 582 -34.68 30.17 -6.81
C PHE A 582 -35.90 29.82 -5.96
N GLU A 583 -36.07 28.53 -5.69
CA GLU A 583 -37.03 27.95 -4.75
C GLU A 583 -36.26 27.07 -3.78
N SER A 584 -36.49 27.23 -2.47
CA SER A 584 -35.98 26.24 -1.50
C SER A 584 -36.71 24.92 -1.72
N LEU A 585 -35.99 23.80 -1.76
CA LEU A 585 -36.59 22.46 -1.79
C LEU A 585 -37.04 22.01 -0.40
N THR A 586 -36.46 22.57 0.66
CA THR A 586 -36.83 22.30 2.04
C THR A 586 -37.64 23.49 2.58
N GLU A 587 -38.92 23.26 2.86
CA GLU A 587 -39.73 24.21 3.65
C GLU A 587 -39.53 23.90 5.13
N LEU A 588 -38.89 24.82 5.86
CA LEU A 588 -38.72 24.70 7.31
C LEU A 588 -40.05 24.97 8.01
N GLY A 589 -40.46 24.07 8.93
CA GLY A 589 -41.61 24.29 9.80
C GLY A 589 -41.49 25.57 10.63
N GLU A 590 -42.61 26.11 11.12
CA GLU A 590 -42.62 27.40 11.81
C GLU A 590 -41.63 27.50 12.99
N GLU A 591 -41.44 26.40 13.71
CA GLU A 591 -40.56 26.31 14.87
C GLU A 591 -39.08 26.32 14.46
N ALA A 592 -38.68 25.43 13.55
CA ALA A 592 -37.36 25.43 12.92
C ALA A 592 -37.01 26.79 12.27
N ALA A 593 -37.98 27.46 11.63
CA ALA A 593 -37.80 28.78 11.06
C ALA A 593 -37.60 29.88 12.13
N LYS A 594 -38.29 29.81 13.27
CA LYS A 594 -38.08 30.69 14.44
C LYS A 594 -36.69 30.45 15.05
N ALA A 595 -36.32 29.19 15.28
CA ALA A 595 -35.01 28.81 15.81
C ALA A 595 -33.86 29.29 14.92
N ARG A 596 -33.93 29.02 13.61
CA ARG A 596 -32.97 29.50 12.60
C ARG A 596 -32.78 31.02 12.64
N LYS A 597 -33.87 31.79 12.74
CA LYS A 597 -33.83 33.26 12.81
C LYS A 597 -33.14 33.76 14.08
N THR A 598 -33.42 33.13 15.22
CA THR A 598 -32.79 33.47 16.51
C THR A 598 -31.30 33.12 16.49
N ALA A 599 -30.93 31.93 16.03
CA ALA A 599 -29.55 31.47 15.89
C ALA A 599 -28.74 32.38 14.95
N LEU A 600 -29.28 32.74 13.77
CA LEU A 600 -28.63 33.71 12.86
C LEU A 600 -28.37 35.07 13.50
N ALA A 601 -29.33 35.59 14.27
CA ALA A 601 -29.16 36.84 15.00
C ALA A 601 -28.11 36.73 16.13
N LEU A 602 -27.93 35.53 16.70
CA LEU A 602 -26.89 35.26 17.70
C LEU A 602 -25.50 35.13 17.05
N VAL A 603 -25.38 34.40 15.93
CA VAL A 603 -24.13 34.29 15.13
C VAL A 603 -23.59 35.67 14.77
N GLY A 604 -24.44 36.59 14.30
CA GLY A 604 -24.03 37.97 14.02
C GLY A 604 -23.45 38.70 15.25
N LYS A 605 -24.09 38.57 16.43
CA LYS A 605 -23.58 39.11 17.70
C LYS A 605 -22.26 38.45 18.12
N ILE A 606 -22.11 37.15 17.92
CA ILE A 606 -20.90 36.38 18.22
C ILE A 606 -19.74 36.88 17.35
N GLN A 607 -19.95 37.05 16.05
CA GLN A 607 -18.95 37.57 15.11
C GLN A 607 -18.50 39.00 15.47
N GLU A 608 -19.40 39.88 15.89
CA GLU A 608 -19.05 41.22 16.37
C GLU A 608 -18.26 41.20 17.70
N LYS A 609 -18.67 40.38 18.67
CA LYS A 609 -17.96 40.22 19.95
C LYS A 609 -16.58 39.59 19.76
N SER A 610 -16.46 38.59 18.89
CA SER A 610 -15.21 37.88 18.55
C SER A 610 -14.13 38.83 18.02
N LYS A 611 -14.51 39.86 17.24
CA LYS A 611 -13.59 40.91 16.76
C LYS A 611 -13.02 41.81 17.86
N LYS A 612 -13.65 41.86 19.03
CA LYS A 612 -13.29 42.73 20.18
C LYS A 612 -12.78 41.95 21.40
N ALA A 613 -12.70 40.62 21.31
CA ALA A 613 -12.42 39.71 22.43
C ALA A 613 -10.92 39.48 22.66
N SER A 614 -10.56 39.02 23.87
CA SER A 614 -9.21 38.53 24.19
C SER A 614 -8.90 37.21 23.46
N LYS A 615 -7.63 36.80 23.46
CA LYS A 615 -7.13 35.66 22.66
C LYS A 615 -7.85 34.32 22.93
N GLU A 616 -8.19 34.05 24.19
CA GLU A 616 -8.91 32.84 24.62
C GLU A 616 -10.42 32.98 24.40
N LEU A 617 -11.00 34.11 24.80
CA LEU A 617 -12.43 34.38 24.64
C LEU A 617 -12.83 34.42 23.15
N LYS A 618 -11.92 34.84 22.26
CA LYS A 618 -12.08 34.77 20.80
C LYS A 618 -12.16 33.32 20.29
N ALA A 619 -11.41 32.39 20.88
CA ALA A 619 -11.48 30.97 20.51
C ALA A 619 -12.83 30.38 20.93
N GLN A 620 -13.28 30.68 22.14
CA GLN A 620 -14.59 30.23 22.66
C GLN A 620 -15.74 30.83 21.83
N TYR A 621 -15.70 32.11 21.46
CA TYR A 621 -16.67 32.68 20.51
C TYR A 621 -16.62 32.00 19.13
N LYS A 622 -15.43 31.65 18.62
CA LYS A 622 -15.29 30.94 17.34
C LYS A 622 -15.81 29.49 17.39
N ALA A 623 -15.69 28.80 18.53
CA ALA A 623 -16.27 27.48 18.74
C ALA A 623 -17.81 27.53 18.72
N PHE A 624 -18.43 28.46 19.45
CA PHE A 624 -19.89 28.67 19.37
C PHE A 624 -20.35 29.12 17.98
N GLU A 625 -19.59 29.99 17.28
CA GLU A 625 -19.88 30.35 15.88
C GLU A 625 -19.93 29.12 14.97
N LEU A 626 -18.96 28.19 15.13
CA LEU A 626 -18.91 26.94 14.36
C LEU A 626 -20.12 26.02 14.67
N LEU A 627 -20.44 25.82 15.95
CA LEU A 627 -21.59 25.00 16.40
C LEU A 627 -22.92 25.55 15.84
N PHE A 628 -23.20 26.83 16.06
CA PHE A 628 -24.45 27.45 15.57
C PHE A 628 -24.56 27.40 14.05
N VAL A 629 -23.49 27.73 13.32
CA VAL A 629 -23.51 27.70 11.85
C VAL A 629 -23.69 26.27 11.33
N GLN A 630 -23.05 25.27 11.94
CA GLN A 630 -23.19 23.87 11.56
C GLN A 630 -24.62 23.37 11.78
N MET A 631 -25.24 23.69 12.92
CA MET A 631 -26.65 23.31 13.18
C MET A 631 -27.64 24.04 12.27
N ILE A 632 -27.39 25.31 11.93
CA ILE A 632 -28.23 26.04 10.96
C ILE A 632 -28.18 25.38 9.56
N LEU A 633 -27.05 24.80 9.17
CA LEU A 633 -26.95 24.01 7.93
C LEU A 633 -27.70 22.68 8.08
N GLN A 634 -27.52 21.97 9.20
CA GLN A 634 -28.14 20.66 9.48
C GLN A 634 -29.69 20.70 9.52
N LEU A 635 -30.31 21.84 9.87
CA LEU A 635 -31.77 22.05 9.82
C LEU A 635 -32.43 21.66 8.48
N HIS A 636 -31.69 21.65 7.37
CA HIS A 636 -32.21 21.29 6.04
C HIS A 636 -32.22 19.77 5.77
N VAL A 637 -31.71 18.98 6.72
CA VAL A 637 -31.65 17.51 6.69
C VAL A 637 -32.46 16.94 7.87
N GLU A 638 -32.19 17.43 9.08
CA GLU A 638 -32.79 16.95 10.34
C GLU A 638 -33.35 18.16 11.12
N PRO A 639 -34.57 18.63 10.81
CA PRO A 639 -35.09 19.89 11.34
C PRO A 639 -35.45 19.83 12.82
N GLU A 640 -35.88 18.68 13.34
CA GLU A 640 -36.34 18.51 14.74
C GLU A 640 -35.14 18.50 15.70
N ASP A 641 -34.24 17.51 15.58
CA ASP A 641 -32.97 17.43 16.33
C ASP A 641 -32.19 18.76 16.32
N SER A 642 -32.01 19.34 15.13
CA SER A 642 -31.23 20.57 15.00
C SER A 642 -31.92 21.76 15.66
N THR A 643 -33.24 21.75 15.82
CA THR A 643 -33.98 22.80 16.53
C THR A 643 -33.79 22.68 18.04
N ASN A 644 -33.84 21.47 18.59
CA ASN A 644 -33.62 21.20 20.02
C ASN A 644 -32.19 21.59 20.43
N ILE A 645 -31.19 21.10 19.69
CA ILE A 645 -29.77 21.41 19.93
C ILE A 645 -29.48 22.91 19.78
N LEU A 646 -30.15 23.62 18.86
CA LEU A 646 -30.03 25.09 18.76
C LEU A 646 -30.60 25.83 19.99
N GLY A 647 -31.61 25.27 20.67
CA GLY A 647 -32.13 25.77 21.94
C GLY A 647 -31.11 25.61 23.07
N GLU A 648 -30.63 24.38 23.28
CA GLU A 648 -29.61 24.05 24.29
C GLU A 648 -28.33 24.87 24.11
N LEU A 649 -27.85 25.00 22.86
CA LEU A 649 -26.70 25.86 22.53
C LEU A 649 -26.95 27.33 22.89
N HIS A 650 -28.17 27.84 22.72
CA HIS A 650 -28.51 29.22 23.08
C HIS A 650 -28.49 29.43 24.59
N GLU A 651 -29.07 28.51 25.37
CA GLU A 651 -29.04 28.58 26.83
C GLU A 651 -27.62 28.44 27.37
N CYS A 652 -26.84 27.49 26.84
CA CYS A 652 -25.43 27.34 27.18
C CYS A 652 -24.62 28.60 26.85
N TYR A 653 -24.79 29.19 25.66
CA TYR A 653 -24.13 30.44 25.30
C TYR A 653 -24.46 31.58 26.28
N ASP A 654 -25.73 31.73 26.67
CA ASP A 654 -26.12 32.77 27.61
C ASP A 654 -25.57 32.50 29.02
N LYS A 655 -25.59 31.24 29.50
CA LYS A 655 -24.96 30.84 30.78
C LYS A 655 -23.45 31.12 30.79
N VAL A 656 -22.73 30.85 29.69
CA VAL A 656 -21.27 31.08 29.54
C VAL A 656 -20.89 32.57 29.44
N PHE A 657 -21.67 33.40 28.74
CA PHE A 657 -21.24 34.76 28.36
C PHE A 657 -22.07 35.94 28.92
N THR A 658 -23.20 35.72 29.60
CA THR A 658 -24.10 36.83 30.02
C THR A 658 -24.29 37.00 31.53
N THR A 659 -24.00 35.99 32.33
CA THR A 659 -24.35 35.89 33.77
C THR A 659 -23.54 36.77 34.73
N SER A 660 -22.55 37.55 34.26
CA SER A 660 -21.64 38.35 35.12
C SER A 660 -22.22 39.61 35.77
N LYS A 661 -23.55 39.83 35.77
CA LYS A 661 -24.17 41.12 36.16
C LYS A 661 -25.23 41.13 37.27
N LYS A 662 -25.49 40.02 37.97
CA LYS A 662 -26.46 40.00 39.10
C LYS A 662 -25.99 39.23 40.35
N ALA A 663 -24.77 39.47 40.81
CA ALA A 663 -24.32 39.01 42.13
C ALA A 663 -24.56 40.09 43.22
N ASN A 664 -25.82 40.39 43.57
CA ASN A 664 -26.09 41.20 44.78
C ASN A 664 -27.52 41.07 45.38
N SER A 665 -27.90 39.88 45.84
CA SER A 665 -28.91 39.74 46.91
C SER A 665 -28.78 38.40 47.64
N LYS A 666 -28.50 38.44 48.94
CA LYS A 666 -28.44 37.25 49.81
C LYS A 666 -29.82 36.62 50.00
N LYS A 667 -29.88 35.29 49.87
CA LYS A 667 -30.24 34.42 51.00
C LYS A 667 -29.80 32.98 50.71
N ALA A 668 -29.31 32.30 51.73
CA ALA A 668 -29.14 30.86 51.69
C ALA A 668 -30.51 30.19 51.87
N GLY A 669 -30.74 29.14 51.10
CA GLY A 669 -31.79 28.14 51.25
C GLY A 669 -31.27 26.87 50.59
N ASP A 670 -31.29 25.77 51.33
CA ASP A 670 -31.10 24.42 50.77
C ASP A 670 -32.21 24.16 49.76
N ASP A 671 -31.86 23.70 48.57
CA ASP A 671 -32.63 22.78 47.74
C ASP A 671 -31.66 22.23 46.67
N ASP A 672 -31.49 20.90 46.64
CA ASP A 672 -30.60 20.18 45.72
C ASP A 672 -31.26 20.03 44.33
N ASP A 673 -31.21 21.08 43.51
CA ASP A 673 -31.32 20.96 42.05
C ASP A 673 -29.91 21.13 41.45
N GLU A 674 -29.29 20.02 41.03
CA GLU A 674 -27.98 20.02 40.36
C GLU A 674 -28.08 20.62 38.93
N GLU A 675 -28.15 21.95 38.82
CA GLU A 675 -28.07 22.63 37.52
C GLU A 675 -26.73 22.30 36.82
N LEU A 676 -26.80 21.50 35.75
CA LEU A 676 -25.68 21.13 34.89
C LEU A 676 -24.82 22.35 34.51
N GLN A 677 -23.50 22.19 34.66
CA GLN A 677 -22.55 23.22 34.26
C GLN A 677 -22.59 23.41 32.74
N PRO A 678 -22.36 24.63 32.21
CA PRO A 678 -22.42 24.86 30.76
C PRO A 678 -21.42 24.02 29.95
N ILE A 679 -20.36 23.52 30.58
CA ILE A 679 -19.40 22.59 29.94
C ILE A 679 -19.97 21.18 29.79
N GLU A 680 -20.79 20.69 30.73
CA GLU A 680 -21.47 19.39 30.63
C GLU A 680 -22.46 19.40 29.46
N VAL A 681 -23.26 20.47 29.34
CA VAL A 681 -24.16 20.68 28.18
C VAL A 681 -23.38 20.70 26.86
N ILE A 682 -22.19 21.30 26.81
CA ILE A 682 -21.34 21.23 25.60
C ILE A 682 -20.91 19.79 25.33
N ILE A 683 -20.43 19.05 26.34
CA ILE A 683 -19.96 17.67 26.16
C ILE A 683 -21.09 16.77 25.68
N ASP A 684 -22.29 16.91 26.23
CA ASP A 684 -23.47 16.14 25.82
C ASP A 684 -23.86 16.40 24.35
N ILE A 685 -23.89 17.68 23.93
CA ILE A 685 -24.06 18.06 22.52
C ILE A 685 -22.93 17.49 21.64
N LEU A 686 -21.69 17.42 22.14
CA LEU A 686 -20.59 16.79 21.40
C LEU A 686 -20.75 15.27 21.31
N LEU A 687 -21.30 14.61 22.33
CA LEU A 687 -21.59 13.17 22.32
C LEU A 687 -22.72 12.85 21.34
N SER A 688 -23.83 13.61 21.34
CA SER A 688 -24.92 13.42 20.37
C SER A 688 -24.46 13.60 18.91
N PHE A 689 -23.52 14.53 18.67
CA PHE A 689 -22.83 14.67 17.37
C PHE A 689 -21.95 13.47 17.00
N LEU A 690 -21.32 12.82 17.98
CA LEU A 690 -20.47 11.66 17.75
C LEU A 690 -21.25 10.35 17.58
N ILE A 691 -22.47 10.23 18.12
CA ILE A 691 -23.38 9.11 17.81
C ILE A 691 -23.65 9.07 16.32
N LYS A 692 -23.97 10.22 15.71
CA LYS A 692 -24.30 10.32 14.29
C LYS A 692 -23.15 9.86 13.36
N PRO A 693 -23.44 9.19 12.23
CA PRO A 693 -22.44 8.74 11.26
C PRO A 693 -21.95 9.89 10.34
N SER A 694 -21.59 11.04 10.93
CA SER A 694 -21.15 12.23 10.20
C SER A 694 -19.70 12.59 10.50
N ALA A 695 -18.84 12.47 9.49
CA ALA A 695 -17.45 12.92 9.56
C ALA A 695 -17.36 14.43 9.88
N LEU A 696 -18.26 15.26 9.33
CA LEU A 696 -18.27 16.70 9.60
C LEU A 696 -18.57 17.00 11.07
N LEU A 697 -19.60 16.38 11.65
CA LEU A 697 -19.93 16.58 13.06
C LEU A 697 -18.80 16.09 13.97
N ARG A 698 -18.17 14.95 13.64
CA ARG A 698 -16.98 14.46 14.36
C ARG A 698 -15.86 15.49 14.41
N HIS A 699 -15.44 16.03 13.26
CA HIS A 699 -14.33 17.00 13.21
C HIS A 699 -14.69 18.33 13.90
N VAL A 700 -15.96 18.75 13.84
CA VAL A 700 -16.46 19.89 14.61
C VAL A 700 -16.38 19.61 16.12
N SER A 701 -16.80 18.43 16.58
CA SER A 701 -16.68 18.02 17.99
C SER A 701 -15.24 18.01 18.47
N GLU A 702 -14.31 17.42 17.72
CA GLU A 702 -12.88 17.40 18.07
C GLU A 702 -12.29 18.83 18.18
N GLN A 703 -12.65 19.74 17.27
CA GLN A 703 -12.19 21.14 17.31
C GLN A 703 -12.76 21.93 18.49
N VAL A 704 -14.06 21.79 18.76
CA VAL A 704 -14.73 22.46 19.88
C VAL A 704 -14.21 21.92 21.21
N PHE A 705 -14.10 20.60 21.35
CA PHE A 705 -13.58 19.94 22.55
C PHE A 705 -12.19 20.46 22.94
N VAL A 706 -11.27 20.56 21.98
CA VAL A 706 -9.90 21.07 22.22
C VAL A 706 -9.88 22.54 22.70
N ILE A 707 -10.91 23.34 22.40
CA ILE A 707 -11.03 24.74 22.85
C ILE A 707 -11.57 24.85 24.28
N PHE A 708 -12.34 23.87 24.76
CA PHE A 708 -12.94 23.84 26.10
C PHE A 708 -12.30 22.83 27.06
N ALA A 709 -11.33 22.03 26.61
CA ALA A 709 -10.65 21.02 27.42
C ALA A 709 -10.00 21.56 28.71
N ASP A 710 -9.65 22.86 28.78
CA ASP A 710 -9.14 23.52 29.98
C ASP A 710 -10.19 23.73 31.08
N LYS A 711 -11.48 23.64 30.75
CA LYS A 711 -12.63 23.81 31.64
C LYS A 711 -13.36 22.51 31.98
N MET A 712 -12.77 21.36 31.63
CA MET A 712 -13.35 20.04 31.87
C MET A 712 -13.68 19.82 33.35
N THR A 713 -14.91 19.40 33.65
CA THR A 713 -15.37 19.02 34.99
C THR A 713 -15.25 17.51 35.20
N LYS A 714 -15.27 17.05 36.46
CA LYS A 714 -15.26 15.63 36.81
C LYS A 714 -16.52 14.93 36.28
N THR A 715 -17.69 15.52 36.53
CA THR A 715 -19.01 15.17 35.98
C THR A 715 -19.02 15.07 34.46
N GLY A 716 -18.43 16.04 33.75
CA GLY A 716 -18.29 15.99 32.28
C GLY A 716 -17.40 14.83 31.78
N LEU A 717 -16.38 14.47 32.56
CA LEU A 717 -15.54 13.31 32.27
C LEU A 717 -16.25 11.98 32.58
N GLU A 718 -17.01 11.94 33.66
CA GLU A 718 -17.86 10.80 34.05
C GLU A 718 -18.95 10.52 33.00
N LEU A 719 -19.55 11.56 32.38
CA LEU A 719 -20.47 11.42 31.24
C LEU A 719 -19.81 10.72 30.03
N MET A 720 -18.59 11.13 29.66
CA MET A 720 -17.84 10.46 28.59
C MET A 720 -17.46 9.01 28.95
N LEU A 721 -17.22 8.72 30.22
CA LEU A 721 -16.88 7.38 30.70
C LEU A 721 -18.10 6.46 30.80
N SER A 722 -19.27 6.97 31.20
CA SER A 722 -20.53 6.20 31.23
C SER A 722 -20.93 5.78 29.81
N THR A 723 -20.73 6.66 28.83
CA THR A 723 -20.92 6.40 27.39
C THR A 723 -20.05 5.24 26.85
N LEU A 724 -18.91 4.96 27.48
CA LEU A 724 -18.05 3.80 27.15
C LEU A 724 -18.47 2.53 27.90
N GLN A 725 -19.24 2.67 28.99
CA GLN A 725 -19.72 1.58 29.85
C GLN A 725 -21.12 1.08 29.47
N THR A 726 -21.90 1.82 28.68
CA THR A 726 -23.18 1.34 28.15
C THR A 726 -23.02 0.00 27.44
N LYS A 727 -23.95 -0.92 27.71
CA LYS A 727 -23.94 -2.26 27.11
C LYS A 727 -24.19 -2.17 25.61
N ASP A 728 -23.90 -3.25 24.90
CA ASP A 728 -24.13 -3.33 23.45
C ASP A 728 -25.61 -3.62 23.09
N ASN A 729 -26.54 -3.35 24.02
CA ASN A 729 -27.98 -3.52 23.82
C ASN A 729 -28.53 -2.33 23.03
N LYS A 730 -29.48 -2.60 22.14
CA LYS A 730 -30.06 -1.62 21.22
C LYS A 730 -30.87 -0.55 21.97
N ASP A 731 -31.52 -0.93 23.05
CA ASP A 731 -32.57 -0.13 23.68
C ASP A 731 -31.99 0.89 24.69
N ASP A 732 -30.83 0.59 25.28
CA ASP A 732 -30.09 1.46 26.25
C ASP A 732 -29.65 2.82 25.66
N MET A 733 -29.70 3.03 24.33
CA MET A 733 -29.31 4.29 23.68
C MET A 733 -30.33 4.88 22.70
N PHE A 734 -31.28 4.10 22.18
CA PHE A 734 -32.18 4.56 21.11
C PHE A 734 -33.60 4.92 21.58
N GLY A 735 -33.96 4.65 22.84
CA GLY A 735 -35.11 5.29 23.48
C GLY A 735 -36.47 4.93 22.89
N GLU A 736 -36.72 3.65 22.63
CA GLU A 736 -38.08 3.11 22.51
C GLU A 736 -38.38 2.34 23.80
N GLU A 737 -39.22 2.91 24.67
CA GLU A 737 -39.76 2.22 25.85
C GLU A 737 -40.85 1.23 25.37
N ASP A 738 -40.62 -0.08 25.50
CA ASP A 738 -41.71 -1.07 25.62
C ASP A 738 -41.23 -2.37 26.31
N GLU A 739 -41.99 -2.72 27.35
CA GLU A 739 -42.10 -3.94 28.19
C GLU A 739 -40.89 -4.87 28.48
N GLU A 740 -40.70 -5.12 29.78
CA GLU A 740 -39.75 -6.07 30.38
C GLU A 740 -40.07 -7.53 30.03
N ASP A 741 -39.07 -8.32 29.66
CA ASP A 741 -39.08 -9.78 29.87
C ASP A 741 -37.74 -10.23 30.46
N GLU A 742 -37.77 -10.66 31.72
CA GLU A 742 -36.63 -11.29 32.39
C GLU A 742 -36.52 -12.75 31.94
N ASP A 743 -35.43 -13.13 31.27
CA ASP A 743 -34.94 -14.50 31.37
C ASP A 743 -33.41 -14.57 31.25
N ALA A 744 -32.77 -14.87 32.38
CA ALA A 744 -31.34 -15.02 32.50
C ALA A 744 -30.98 -16.50 32.55
N GLU A 745 -30.60 -17.07 31.39
CA GLU A 745 -29.99 -18.40 31.35
C GLU A 745 -28.46 -18.34 31.31
N ALA A 746 -27.85 -19.21 32.10
CA ALA A 746 -26.41 -19.28 32.27
C ALA A 746 -25.91 -20.62 31.74
N ASP A 747 -24.96 -20.61 30.80
CA ASP A 747 -24.24 -21.83 30.42
C ASP A 747 -22.72 -21.69 30.52
N ALA A 748 -22.08 -22.83 30.70
CA ALA A 748 -20.87 -22.98 31.49
C ALA A 748 -19.59 -23.20 30.67
N HIS A 749 -18.45 -22.99 31.35
CA HIS A 749 -17.12 -23.25 30.81
C HIS A 749 -16.90 -24.71 30.35
N SER A 750 -16.30 -24.87 29.17
CA SER A 750 -15.25 -25.88 28.96
C SER A 750 -14.18 -25.39 27.97
N GLN A 751 -12.91 -25.51 28.38
CA GLN A 751 -11.74 -25.55 27.48
C GLN A 751 -11.67 -26.97 26.85
N SER A 752 -10.88 -27.34 25.84
CA SER A 752 -9.68 -26.79 25.17
C SER A 752 -9.70 -27.21 23.67
N ASP A 753 -8.87 -26.71 22.75
CA ASP A 753 -7.43 -27.02 22.59
C ASP A 753 -6.66 -25.94 21.80
N ASP A 754 -5.34 -25.86 22.05
CA ASP A 754 -4.35 -24.96 21.42
C ASP A 754 -3.68 -25.56 20.16
N GLU A 755 -2.82 -24.74 19.53
CA GLU A 755 -1.86 -24.97 18.42
C GLU A 755 -2.32 -24.37 17.06
N ASP A 756 -1.56 -23.50 16.37
CA ASP A 756 -0.16 -23.06 16.61
C ASP A 756 0.10 -21.63 16.09
N SER A 757 1.12 -20.95 16.63
CA SER A 757 1.49 -19.57 16.30
C SER A 757 2.80 -19.52 15.49
N ASN A 758 2.82 -18.75 14.40
CA ASN A 758 4.05 -18.24 13.80
C ASN A 758 3.83 -16.78 13.38
N ASP A 759 4.38 -15.86 14.17
CA ASP A 759 4.60 -14.47 13.77
C ASP A 759 5.91 -14.38 12.95
N GLU A 760 5.88 -13.68 11.80
CA GLU A 760 7.04 -12.92 11.30
C GLU A 760 6.55 -11.49 11.01
N ASP A 761 7.31 -10.50 11.49
CA ASP A 761 6.90 -9.10 11.66
C ASP A 761 7.08 -8.20 10.41
N GLU A 762 6.48 -6.99 10.50
CA GLU A 762 6.82 -5.72 9.81
C GLU A 762 6.47 -5.55 8.31
N ASP A 763 5.42 -4.76 8.03
CA ASP A 763 5.55 -3.38 7.52
C ASP A 763 4.24 -2.57 7.75
N GLU A 764 4.35 -1.30 8.17
CA GLU A 764 3.22 -0.37 8.40
C GLU A 764 3.00 0.61 7.22
N GLU A 765 1.86 1.31 7.22
CA GLU A 765 1.45 2.47 6.39
C GLU A 765 0.86 2.21 4.98
N ASP A 766 -0.46 2.07 4.91
CA ASP A 766 -1.31 2.95 4.07
C ASP A 766 -2.77 2.96 4.60
N GLU A 767 -3.23 4.07 5.19
CA GLU A 767 -4.64 4.22 5.63
C GLU A 767 -5.54 4.56 4.42
N SER A 768 -6.16 3.55 3.82
CA SER A 768 -7.29 3.73 2.90
C SER A 768 -8.56 3.10 3.46
N GLU A 769 -9.54 3.94 3.84
CA GLU A 769 -10.90 3.52 4.21
C GLU A 769 -11.66 2.94 3.01
N ASP A 770 -11.47 1.66 2.74
CA ASP A 770 -12.38 0.80 1.96
C ASP A 770 -12.25 -0.62 2.52
N MET A 771 -13.02 -0.94 3.57
CA MET A 771 -13.17 -2.33 4.02
C MET A 771 -14.11 -3.05 3.05
N ASP A 772 -13.53 -3.70 2.04
CA ASP A 772 -14.23 -4.70 1.24
C ASP A 772 -14.88 -5.73 2.18
N VAL A 773 -16.19 -5.95 2.00
CA VAL A 773 -16.95 -6.91 2.78
C VAL A 773 -16.62 -8.31 2.28
N ASP A 774 -15.74 -9.01 2.99
CA ASP A 774 -15.62 -10.46 2.84
C ASP A 774 -16.97 -11.09 3.23
N GLU A 775 -17.74 -11.52 2.22
CA GLU A 775 -18.85 -12.45 2.39
C GLU A 775 -18.27 -13.82 2.73
N SER A 776 -17.92 -14.02 4.00
CA SER A 776 -17.64 -15.35 4.55
C SER A 776 -18.94 -16.16 4.55
N GLU A 777 -19.19 -16.88 3.46
CA GLU A 777 -20.02 -18.08 3.47
C GLU A 777 -19.42 -19.11 4.46
N ASP A 778 -20.28 -19.92 5.07
CA ASP A 778 -20.05 -20.96 6.09
C ASP A 778 -20.15 -20.57 7.59
N ASP A 779 -21.40 -20.49 8.09
CA ASP A 779 -21.77 -21.12 9.37
C ASP A 779 -23.26 -21.55 9.35
N ASP A 780 -23.56 -22.58 8.55
CA ASP A 780 -24.90 -23.15 8.36
C ASP A 780 -25.32 -24.12 9.49
N ASN A 781 -24.75 -23.98 10.70
CA ASN A 781 -24.99 -24.90 11.82
C ASN A 781 -25.40 -24.23 13.15
N ALA A 782 -25.91 -23.00 13.10
CA ALA A 782 -26.62 -22.41 14.23
C ALA A 782 -27.93 -23.19 14.51
N PRO A 783 -28.26 -23.53 15.77
CA PRO A 783 -29.50 -24.23 16.10
C PRO A 783 -30.72 -23.38 15.68
N VAL A 784 -31.68 -24.03 15.00
CA VAL A 784 -32.87 -23.34 14.48
C VAL A 784 -33.79 -22.92 15.62
N ASP A 785 -33.67 -21.63 15.93
CA ASP A 785 -34.52 -20.75 16.73
C ASP A 785 -35.94 -21.27 16.98
N GLU A 786 -36.30 -21.47 18.26
CA GLU A 786 -37.58 -22.09 18.64
C GLU A 786 -38.77 -21.18 18.29
N GLU A 787 -38.57 -19.87 18.26
CA GLU A 787 -39.57 -18.90 17.80
C GLU A 787 -39.84 -19.01 16.29
N PHE A 788 -38.83 -19.36 15.48
CA PHE A 788 -39.01 -19.67 14.06
C PHE A 788 -39.82 -20.95 13.86
N ARG A 789 -39.59 -21.99 14.68
CA ARG A 789 -40.43 -23.20 14.67
C ARG A 789 -41.87 -22.87 15.04
N LYS A 790 -42.09 -21.97 15.99
CA LYS A 790 -43.42 -21.53 16.44
C LYS A 790 -44.18 -20.76 15.36
N LYS A 791 -43.55 -19.77 14.71
CA LYS A 791 -44.13 -19.01 13.58
C LYS A 791 -44.36 -19.89 12.34
N LEU A 792 -43.47 -20.86 12.09
CA LEU A 792 -43.64 -21.86 11.03
C LEU A 792 -44.80 -22.82 11.33
N ALA A 793 -44.96 -23.26 12.58
CA ALA A 793 -46.08 -24.08 13.05
C ALA A 793 -47.41 -23.31 13.19
N GLU A 794 -47.38 -21.98 13.24
CA GLU A 794 -48.60 -21.15 13.19
C GLU A 794 -49.06 -20.93 11.73
N ALA A 795 -48.11 -20.88 10.78
CA ALA A 795 -48.39 -20.88 9.35
C ALA A 795 -48.88 -22.26 8.86
N LEU A 796 -48.26 -23.35 9.33
CA LEU A 796 -48.71 -24.73 9.15
C LEU A 796 -49.80 -25.06 10.18
N LYS A 797 -51.07 -24.79 9.87
CA LYS A 797 -52.23 -25.13 10.73
C LYS A 797 -52.38 -26.66 10.98
N VAL A 798 -51.51 -27.23 11.81
CA VAL A 798 -51.61 -28.59 12.30
C VAL A 798 -52.77 -28.62 13.31
N LYS A 799 -53.88 -29.22 12.91
CA LYS A 799 -54.88 -29.70 13.86
C LYS A 799 -54.32 -30.96 14.52
N ASP A 800 -53.99 -30.89 15.80
CA ASP A 800 -53.97 -32.08 16.64
C ASP A 800 -55.40 -32.63 16.75
N GLY A 801 -55.60 -33.87 16.29
CA GLY A 801 -56.89 -34.57 16.32
C GLY A 801 -56.81 -35.95 15.68
N ASP A 802 -57.04 -36.99 16.49
CA ASP A 802 -56.91 -38.42 16.15
C ASP A 802 -57.76 -38.93 14.97
N ASP A 803 -57.26 -40.05 14.43
CA ASP A 803 -57.89 -41.14 13.66
C ASP A 803 -58.36 -40.97 12.20
N ASP A 804 -57.98 -42.04 11.45
CA ASP A 804 -58.52 -42.64 10.23
C ASP A 804 -58.36 -41.99 8.82
N GLU A 805 -57.59 -42.72 8.00
CA GLU A 805 -57.56 -42.84 6.52
C GLU A 805 -58.33 -41.79 5.69
N SER A 806 -57.63 -40.80 5.12
CA SER A 806 -58.04 -40.14 3.87
C SER A 806 -56.84 -39.65 3.05
N GLU A 807 -57.06 -39.54 1.75
CA GLU A 807 -56.14 -39.40 0.62
C GLU A 807 -55.10 -38.25 0.69
N GLU A 808 -53.97 -38.42 -0.02
CA GLU A 808 -53.00 -37.36 -0.29
C GLU A 808 -53.65 -36.22 -1.11
N GLU A 809 -54.18 -35.19 -0.44
CA GLU A 809 -54.44 -33.90 -1.08
C GLU A 809 -53.10 -33.25 -1.46
N LEU A 810 -52.67 -33.52 -2.70
CA LEU A 810 -51.57 -32.81 -3.36
C LEU A 810 -51.89 -31.31 -3.35
N LEU A 811 -51.16 -30.54 -2.54
CA LEU A 811 -51.25 -29.09 -2.54
C LEU A 811 -51.07 -28.55 -3.96
N GLY A 812 -51.92 -27.60 -4.34
CA GLY A 812 -51.86 -26.99 -5.67
C GLY A 812 -50.54 -26.25 -5.88
N ASP A 813 -50.01 -26.30 -7.10
CA ASP A 813 -48.75 -25.64 -7.51
C ASP A 813 -48.74 -24.14 -7.13
N ASP A 814 -49.91 -23.49 -7.25
CA ASP A 814 -50.15 -22.10 -6.86
C ASP A 814 -50.06 -21.83 -5.34
N GLU A 815 -50.45 -22.80 -4.49
CA GLU A 815 -50.32 -22.69 -3.03
C GLU A 815 -48.88 -22.93 -2.57
N MET A 816 -48.15 -23.81 -3.26
CA MET A 816 -46.73 -24.03 -3.01
C MET A 816 -45.89 -22.79 -3.35
N MET A 817 -46.17 -22.14 -4.50
CA MET A 817 -45.55 -20.84 -4.84
C MET A 817 -45.90 -19.74 -3.82
N ALA A 818 -47.15 -19.64 -3.39
CA ALA A 818 -47.57 -18.65 -2.38
C ALA A 818 -46.96 -18.90 -0.98
N PHE A 819 -46.49 -20.12 -0.70
CA PHE A 819 -45.75 -20.48 0.51
C PHE A 819 -44.26 -20.11 0.38
N ASP A 820 -43.64 -20.42 -0.76
CA ASP A 820 -42.25 -20.06 -1.07
C ASP A 820 -42.03 -18.53 -1.13
N ASP A 821 -42.99 -17.76 -1.67
CA ASP A 821 -42.94 -16.30 -1.67
C ASP A 821 -42.94 -15.72 -0.24
N LYS A 822 -43.77 -16.28 0.66
CA LYS A 822 -43.81 -15.88 2.08
C LYS A 822 -42.55 -16.28 2.83
N LEU A 823 -42.01 -17.47 2.58
CA LEU A 823 -40.71 -17.88 3.13
C LEU A 823 -39.61 -16.93 2.66
N ASN A 824 -39.55 -16.61 1.37
CA ASN A 824 -38.60 -15.65 0.82
C ASN A 824 -38.77 -14.24 1.41
N GLU A 825 -39.99 -13.80 1.71
CA GLU A 825 -40.24 -12.53 2.39
C GLU A 825 -39.76 -12.56 3.86
N ILE A 826 -40.04 -13.63 4.59
CA ILE A 826 -39.56 -13.84 5.98
C ILE A 826 -38.01 -13.92 6.01
N PHE A 827 -37.38 -14.63 5.07
CA PHE A 827 -35.92 -14.68 4.97
C PHE A 827 -35.30 -13.33 4.59
N LYS A 828 -35.93 -12.54 3.71
CA LYS A 828 -35.50 -11.15 3.42
C LYS A 828 -35.62 -10.27 4.66
N GLN A 829 -36.73 -10.35 5.40
CA GLN A 829 -36.92 -9.62 6.65
C GLN A 829 -35.89 -10.02 7.70
N LYS A 830 -35.61 -11.33 7.89
CA LYS A 830 -34.57 -11.81 8.83
C LYS A 830 -33.16 -11.40 8.39
N LYS A 831 -32.85 -11.40 7.08
CA LYS A 831 -31.55 -10.91 6.55
C LYS A 831 -31.41 -9.39 6.76
N LEU A 832 -32.47 -8.61 6.55
CA LEU A 832 -32.49 -7.17 6.84
C LEU A 832 -32.35 -6.87 8.33
N ALA A 833 -33.07 -7.59 9.20
CA ALA A 833 -32.95 -7.44 10.66
C ALA A 833 -31.54 -7.76 11.16
N LYS A 834 -30.94 -8.88 10.72
CA LYS A 834 -29.56 -9.26 11.06
C LYS A 834 -28.53 -8.25 10.52
N ALA A 835 -28.78 -7.64 9.35
CA ALA A 835 -27.95 -6.57 8.80
C ALA A 835 -28.06 -5.27 9.62
N GLN A 836 -29.27 -4.87 10.01
CA GLN A 836 -29.53 -3.72 10.87
C GLN A 836 -28.91 -3.90 12.26
N GLU A 837 -29.00 -5.10 12.85
CA GLU A 837 -28.37 -5.43 14.13
C GLU A 837 -26.82 -5.32 14.04
N LYS A 838 -26.23 -5.82 12.94
CA LYS A 838 -24.79 -5.69 12.67
C LYS A 838 -24.38 -4.21 12.49
N ASP A 839 -25.15 -3.43 11.75
CA ASP A 839 -24.89 -2.01 11.48
C ASP A 839 -25.03 -1.14 12.75
N ALA A 840 -26.03 -1.42 13.59
CA ALA A 840 -26.19 -0.78 14.90
C ALA A 840 -24.99 -1.07 15.82
N LYS A 841 -24.57 -2.34 15.91
CA LYS A 841 -23.38 -2.74 16.68
C LYS A 841 -22.11 -2.07 16.16
N GLN A 842 -21.94 -2.00 14.84
CA GLN A 842 -20.80 -1.31 14.20
C GLN A 842 -20.83 0.19 14.48
N THR A 843 -22.00 0.84 14.42
CA THR A 843 -22.19 2.25 14.76
C THR A 843 -21.85 2.54 16.21
N LEU A 844 -22.24 1.66 17.15
CA LEU A 844 -21.89 1.78 18.57
C LEU A 844 -20.38 1.65 18.81
N ILE A 845 -19.71 0.68 18.14
CA ILE A 845 -18.25 0.52 18.20
C ILE A 845 -17.55 1.77 17.63
N HIS A 846 -18.03 2.33 16.52
CA HIS A 846 -17.52 3.58 15.97
C HIS A 846 -17.74 4.75 16.93
N PHE A 847 -18.89 4.86 17.59
CA PHE A 847 -19.17 5.89 18.58
C PHE A 847 -18.23 5.79 19.79
N LYS A 848 -18.12 4.61 20.43
CA LYS A 848 -17.16 4.35 21.52
C LYS A 848 -15.73 4.72 21.10
N ASN A 849 -15.32 4.39 19.87
CA ASN A 849 -14.02 4.77 19.32
C ASN A 849 -13.84 6.29 19.11
N LYS A 850 -14.88 7.04 18.72
CA LYS A 850 -14.82 8.51 18.60
C LYS A 850 -14.72 9.18 19.98
N VAL A 851 -15.42 8.67 21.00
CA VAL A 851 -15.31 9.15 22.39
C VAL A 851 -13.90 8.94 22.94
N LEU A 852 -13.26 7.80 22.62
CA LEU A 852 -11.85 7.56 22.94
C LEU A 852 -10.89 8.54 22.25
N ASP A 853 -11.21 9.04 21.05
CA ASP A 853 -10.39 10.08 20.38
C ASP A 853 -10.47 11.42 21.13
N LEU A 854 -11.64 11.80 21.64
CA LEU A 854 -11.78 12.97 22.52
C LEU A 854 -10.98 12.79 23.82
N LEU A 855 -11.04 11.61 24.45
CA LEU A 855 -10.20 11.32 25.63
C LEU A 855 -8.70 11.36 25.31
N GLU A 856 -8.27 10.90 24.12
CA GLU A 856 -6.88 11.01 23.70
C GLU A 856 -6.46 12.49 23.50
N LEU A 857 -7.34 13.31 22.92
CA LEU A 857 -7.12 14.76 22.78
C LEU A 857 -7.05 15.44 24.14
N TYR A 858 -7.88 15.04 25.11
CA TYR A 858 -7.83 15.54 26.49
C TYR A 858 -6.47 15.24 27.14
N VAL A 859 -6.04 13.96 27.12
CA VAL A 859 -4.75 13.52 27.66
C VAL A 859 -3.57 14.25 27.00
N LYS A 860 -3.62 14.50 25.68
CA LYS A 860 -2.58 15.26 24.96
C LYS A 860 -2.50 16.74 25.34
N LYS A 861 -3.64 17.38 25.66
CA LYS A 861 -3.74 18.82 25.90
C LYS A 861 -3.62 19.20 27.38
N GLN A 862 -4.15 18.36 28.27
CA GLN A 862 -4.30 18.62 29.69
C GLN A 862 -3.57 17.59 30.56
N SER A 863 -2.43 17.07 30.10
CA SER A 863 -1.67 16.02 30.81
C SER A 863 -1.24 16.39 32.24
N SER A 864 -1.28 17.68 32.61
CA SER A 864 -1.00 18.20 33.95
C SER A 864 -2.24 18.39 34.85
N ASN A 865 -3.46 18.15 34.35
CA ASN A 865 -4.69 18.20 35.12
C ASN A 865 -4.88 16.87 35.89
N GLU A 866 -5.23 16.95 37.17
CA GLU A 866 -5.46 15.81 38.05
C GLU A 866 -6.51 14.82 37.50
N LEU A 867 -7.58 15.32 36.88
CA LEU A 867 -8.67 14.51 36.29
C LEU A 867 -8.18 13.51 35.21
N VAL A 868 -6.97 13.68 34.67
CA VAL A 868 -6.36 12.70 33.75
C VAL A 868 -6.04 11.37 34.46
N LEU A 869 -5.89 11.36 35.79
CA LEU A 869 -5.68 10.14 36.59
C LEU A 869 -6.98 9.37 36.80
N ASP A 870 -8.13 10.05 36.84
CA ASP A 870 -9.46 9.44 37.03
C ASP A 870 -9.84 8.51 35.87
N LEU A 871 -9.23 8.70 34.68
CA LEU A 871 -9.38 7.81 33.54
C LEU A 871 -8.79 6.41 33.76
N ILE A 872 -7.86 6.23 34.70
CA ILE A 872 -7.07 5.00 34.83
C ILE A 872 -7.93 3.79 35.20
N VAL A 873 -8.72 3.89 36.26
CA VAL A 873 -9.51 2.75 36.77
C VAL A 873 -10.70 2.39 35.86
N PRO A 874 -11.53 3.35 35.39
CA PRO A 874 -12.67 3.05 34.53
C PRO A 874 -12.23 2.39 33.22
N LEU A 875 -11.18 2.90 32.57
CA LEU A 875 -10.66 2.34 31.32
C LEU A 875 -10.00 0.96 31.53
N LEU A 876 -9.28 0.74 32.64
CA LEU A 876 -8.77 -0.60 32.97
C LEU A 876 -9.91 -1.60 33.27
N SER A 877 -10.99 -1.14 33.90
CA SER A 877 -12.16 -1.97 34.22
C SER A 877 -12.90 -2.39 32.95
N LEU A 878 -13.01 -1.51 31.97
CA LEU A 878 -13.55 -1.82 30.64
C LEU A 878 -12.71 -2.88 29.89
N VAL A 879 -11.38 -2.83 29.96
CA VAL A 879 -10.51 -3.85 29.32
C VAL A 879 -10.48 -5.17 30.12
N LEU A 880 -10.84 -5.16 31.41
CA LEU A 880 -10.89 -6.37 32.24
C LEU A 880 -12.05 -7.31 31.86
N ILE A 881 -13.14 -6.79 31.30
CA ILE A 881 -14.32 -7.55 30.87
C ILE A 881 -14.15 -7.86 29.37
N PRO A 882 -13.74 -9.07 28.95
CA PRO A 882 -13.46 -9.34 27.55
C PRO A 882 -14.79 -9.62 26.83
N SER A 883 -15.21 -8.74 25.92
CA SER A 883 -16.26 -9.06 24.95
C SER A 883 -15.67 -9.23 23.56
N ALA A 884 -16.05 -10.30 22.86
CA ALA A 884 -15.67 -10.52 21.48
C ALA A 884 -16.17 -9.40 20.55
N SER A 885 -17.32 -8.78 20.86
CA SER A 885 -17.86 -7.63 20.12
C SER A 885 -16.95 -6.39 20.20
N ASN A 886 -16.34 -6.13 21.35
CA ASN A 886 -15.67 -4.87 21.66
C ASN A 886 -14.15 -4.92 21.53
N LYS A 887 -13.57 -5.97 20.93
CA LYS A 887 -12.12 -6.10 20.73
C LYS A 887 -11.43 -4.84 20.18
N PRO A 888 -11.95 -4.16 19.12
CA PRO A 888 -11.32 -2.91 18.62
C PRO A 888 -11.30 -1.79 19.66
N VAL A 889 -12.35 -1.69 20.49
CA VAL A 889 -12.45 -0.69 21.57
C VAL A 889 -11.47 -1.02 22.69
N HIS A 890 -11.37 -2.29 23.10
CA HIS A 890 -10.40 -2.74 24.11
C HIS A 890 -8.93 -2.52 23.68
N ASP A 891 -8.61 -2.78 22.41
CA ASP A 891 -7.29 -2.54 21.83
C ASP A 891 -6.97 -1.03 21.79
N LYS A 892 -7.93 -0.18 21.39
CA LYS A 892 -7.77 1.28 21.40
C LYS A 892 -7.61 1.86 22.81
N ILE A 893 -8.39 1.38 23.79
CA ILE A 893 -8.21 1.75 25.21
C ILE A 893 -6.81 1.34 25.69
N SER A 894 -6.38 0.11 25.38
CA SER A 894 -5.06 -0.39 25.74
C SER A 894 -3.93 0.44 25.13
N ALA A 895 -4.09 0.89 23.88
CA ALA A 895 -3.16 1.80 23.20
C ALA A 895 -3.13 3.19 23.84
N LEU A 896 -4.28 3.79 24.16
CA LEU A 896 -4.38 5.08 24.85
C LEU A 896 -3.68 5.03 26.21
N LEU A 897 -4.00 4.02 27.02
CA LEU A 897 -3.40 3.82 28.34
C LEU A 897 -1.88 3.58 28.27
N ARG A 898 -1.40 2.73 27.34
CA ARG A 898 0.03 2.37 27.23
C ARG A 898 0.89 3.45 26.56
N ASN A 899 0.40 4.05 25.47
CA ASN A 899 1.21 4.89 24.60
C ASN A 899 1.06 6.38 24.89
N LYS A 900 -0.09 6.82 25.43
CA LYS A 900 -0.35 8.22 25.73
C LYS A 900 -0.25 8.46 27.24
N LEU A 901 -1.03 7.72 28.04
CA LEU A 901 -1.14 7.94 29.49
C LEU A 901 0.11 7.52 30.28
N ALA A 902 0.52 6.24 30.22
CA ALA A 902 1.70 5.75 30.95
C ALA A 902 3.03 6.43 30.56
N LYS A 903 3.08 7.04 29.36
CA LYS A 903 4.27 7.72 28.81
C LYS A 903 4.24 9.24 28.96
N ILE A 904 3.29 9.82 29.71
CA ILE A 904 3.19 11.27 29.96
C ILE A 904 4.53 11.84 30.47
N LYS A 905 4.96 12.94 29.85
CA LYS A 905 6.14 13.71 30.26
C LYS A 905 5.79 14.73 31.36
N ASP A 906 4.82 15.60 31.10
CA ASP A 906 4.30 16.60 32.03
C ASP A 906 3.04 16.08 32.74
N TYR A 907 3.23 15.54 33.94
CA TYR A 907 2.21 14.91 34.78
C TYR A 907 1.70 15.88 35.87
N PRO A 908 0.54 15.62 36.49
CA PRO A 908 -0.02 16.49 37.52
C PRO A 908 0.94 16.70 38.70
N ARG A 909 1.03 17.95 39.17
CA ARG A 909 1.91 18.35 40.29
C ARG A 909 1.13 18.82 41.51
N GLU A 910 -0.10 19.24 41.30
CA GLU A 910 -1.12 19.49 42.33
C GLU A 910 -2.09 18.32 42.17
N TYR A 911 -2.33 17.60 43.27
CA TYR A 911 -3.15 16.39 43.34
C TYR A 911 -3.53 16.10 44.79
N ASP A 912 -4.66 15.45 45.02
CA ASP A 912 -4.98 14.84 46.31
C ASP A 912 -4.16 13.57 46.51
N GLU A 913 -3.49 13.49 47.66
CA GLU A 913 -2.65 12.36 48.00
C GLU A 913 -3.47 11.11 48.31
N GLU A 914 -4.65 11.24 48.93
CA GLU A 914 -5.47 10.10 49.31
C GLU A 914 -6.10 9.44 48.08
N HIS A 915 -6.74 10.24 47.23
CA HIS A 915 -7.29 9.82 45.93
C HIS A 915 -6.26 9.11 45.04
N VAL A 916 -5.06 9.66 44.85
CA VAL A 916 -4.03 9.01 44.02
C VAL A 916 -3.55 7.67 44.63
N PHE A 917 -3.54 7.54 45.96
CA PHE A 917 -3.28 6.25 46.63
C PHE A 917 -4.44 5.26 46.47
N GLU A 918 -5.69 5.71 46.43
CA GLU A 918 -6.85 4.86 46.14
C GLU A 918 -6.78 4.32 44.70
N ILE A 919 -6.55 5.18 43.70
CA ILE A 919 -6.34 4.78 42.30
C ILE A 919 -5.19 3.74 42.21
N LEU A 920 -4.04 3.99 42.85
CA LEU A 920 -2.92 3.04 42.84
C LEU A 920 -3.29 1.69 43.49
N THR A 921 -4.07 1.70 44.56
CA THR A 921 -4.56 0.48 45.22
C THR A 921 -5.52 -0.29 44.30
N GLN A 922 -6.44 0.41 43.64
CA GLN A 922 -7.39 -0.19 42.70
C GLN A 922 -6.69 -0.78 41.46
N VAL A 923 -5.66 -0.12 40.92
CA VAL A 923 -4.80 -0.69 39.85
C VAL A 923 -4.12 -1.99 40.29
N HIS A 924 -3.64 -2.06 41.53
CA HIS A 924 -3.06 -3.29 42.08
C HIS A 924 -4.11 -4.40 42.28
N GLU A 925 -5.34 -4.10 42.69
CA GLU A 925 -6.43 -5.09 42.76
C GLU A 925 -6.89 -5.57 41.37
N LEU A 926 -7.00 -4.68 40.37
CA LEU A 926 -7.28 -5.04 38.98
C LEU A 926 -6.17 -5.92 38.39
N ALA A 927 -4.90 -5.65 38.71
CA ALA A 927 -3.77 -6.50 38.31
C ALA A 927 -3.84 -7.92 38.89
N LYS A 928 -4.46 -8.14 40.05
CA LYS A 928 -4.70 -9.49 40.59
C LYS A 928 -5.80 -10.26 39.84
N LYS A 929 -6.68 -9.54 39.13
CA LYS A 929 -7.77 -10.10 38.32
C LYS A 929 -7.38 -10.29 36.84
N SER A 930 -6.15 -9.94 36.43
CA SER A 930 -5.76 -9.87 35.02
C SER A 930 -5.99 -11.19 34.25
N PRO A 931 -6.65 -11.15 33.07
CA PRO A 931 -6.89 -12.34 32.25
C PRO A 931 -5.66 -12.73 31.42
N ASP A 932 -4.86 -11.77 30.99
CA ASP A 932 -3.66 -11.97 30.15
C ASP A 932 -2.44 -11.18 30.64
N ALA A 933 -1.25 -11.66 30.28
CA ALA A 933 0.03 -11.03 30.51
C ALA A 933 0.15 -9.63 29.88
N LYS A 934 -0.52 -9.34 28.74
CA LYS A 934 -0.55 -8.00 28.15
C LYS A 934 -1.25 -7.00 29.08
N PHE A 935 -2.39 -7.38 29.68
CA PHE A 935 -3.12 -6.56 30.65
C PHE A 935 -2.34 -6.40 31.97
N ALA A 936 -1.76 -7.48 32.50
CA ALA A 936 -0.92 -7.41 33.69
C ALA A 936 0.30 -6.48 33.51
N GLY A 937 0.86 -6.41 32.29
CA GLY A 937 1.88 -5.43 31.91
C GLY A 937 1.36 -3.99 31.89
N LEU A 938 0.13 -3.77 31.41
CA LEU A 938 -0.50 -2.43 31.37
C LEU A 938 -0.73 -1.86 32.77
N CYS A 939 -1.23 -2.67 33.71
CA CYS A 939 -1.34 -2.26 35.12
C CYS A 939 0.05 -1.97 35.73
N GLY A 940 1.09 -2.67 35.29
CA GLY A 940 2.48 -2.38 35.63
C GLY A 940 2.88 -0.97 35.19
N ASP A 941 2.79 -0.67 33.89
CA ASP A 941 3.10 0.64 33.31
C ASP A 941 2.34 1.80 34.01
N LEU A 942 1.05 1.61 34.31
CA LEU A 942 0.21 2.62 34.97
C LEU A 942 0.53 2.77 36.47
N SER A 943 0.88 1.70 37.18
CA SER A 943 1.35 1.78 38.57
C SER A 943 2.61 2.65 38.69
N LEU A 944 3.52 2.56 37.70
CA LEU A 944 4.75 3.37 37.66
C LEU A 944 4.47 4.86 37.38
N LEU A 945 3.43 5.18 36.60
CA LEU A 945 2.97 6.55 36.41
C LEU A 945 2.47 7.14 37.73
N LEU A 946 1.64 6.42 38.47
CA LEU A 946 1.09 6.86 39.76
C LEU A 946 2.19 7.03 40.82
N VAL A 947 3.14 6.09 40.91
CA VAL A 947 4.34 6.26 41.77
C VAL A 947 5.18 7.47 41.35
N LYS A 948 5.31 7.73 40.05
CA LYS A 948 6.01 8.92 39.51
C LYS A 948 5.31 10.22 39.88
N VAL A 949 3.97 10.26 39.92
CA VAL A 949 3.19 11.41 40.42
C VAL A 949 3.43 11.60 41.92
N LEU A 950 3.21 10.56 42.73
CA LEU A 950 3.31 10.62 44.20
C LEU A 950 4.70 11.04 44.71
N ILE A 951 5.78 10.59 44.05
CA ILE A 951 7.17 10.72 44.54
C ILE A 951 8.02 11.66 43.65
N GLY A 952 7.50 12.07 42.49
CA GLY A 952 8.10 13.14 41.66
C GLY A 952 9.51 12.85 41.16
N GLY A 953 9.81 11.59 40.81
CA GLY A 953 11.14 11.18 40.32
C GLY A 953 12.29 11.26 41.33
N GLN A 954 12.03 11.55 42.61
CA GLN A 954 13.05 11.77 43.65
C GLN A 954 13.65 10.45 44.21
N ASP A 955 13.81 9.42 43.37
CA ASP A 955 14.40 8.12 43.74
C ASP A 955 15.78 8.29 44.41
N GLU A 956 16.61 9.20 43.89
CA GLU A 956 17.97 9.48 44.39
C GLU A 956 18.03 10.11 45.78
N LYS A 957 16.94 10.71 46.27
CA LYS A 957 16.86 11.23 47.66
C LYS A 957 16.36 10.19 48.65
N THR A 958 15.98 9.02 48.18
CA THR A 958 15.56 7.90 49.03
C THR A 958 16.82 7.26 49.60
N ALA A 959 17.07 7.50 50.89
CA ALA A 959 18.16 6.84 51.61
C ALA A 959 17.98 5.33 51.51
N VAL A 960 19.02 4.62 51.09
CA VAL A 960 19.00 3.15 51.04
C VAL A 960 19.04 2.68 52.48
N GLY A 961 17.89 2.37 53.07
CA GLY A 961 17.73 2.22 54.53
C GLY A 961 17.83 0.77 55.04
N GLU A 962 18.22 0.64 56.32
CA GLU A 962 18.23 -0.64 57.04
C GLU A 962 16.86 -1.33 57.03
N THR A 963 16.71 -2.43 56.29
CA THR A 963 15.63 -3.39 56.51
C THR A 963 15.92 -4.21 57.78
N LYS A 964 15.62 -3.65 58.96
CA LYS A 964 15.73 -4.38 60.22
C LYS A 964 14.76 -5.55 60.28
N VAL A 965 15.28 -6.75 60.09
CA VAL A 965 14.65 -7.99 60.52
C VAL A 965 14.96 -8.16 62.01
N GLU A 966 14.11 -7.63 62.90
CA GLU A 966 14.24 -7.86 64.34
C GLU A 966 13.62 -9.20 64.76
N PRO A 967 14.38 -10.13 65.36
CA PRO A 967 13.81 -11.10 66.29
C PRO A 967 13.45 -10.41 67.62
N THR A 968 12.48 -10.97 68.33
CA THR A 968 11.80 -10.41 69.51
C THR A 968 12.69 -10.20 70.76
N PRO A 969 12.26 -9.39 71.76
CA PRO A 969 13.12 -8.32 72.29
C PRO A 969 13.83 -8.58 73.63
N ALA A 970 14.95 -7.87 73.87
CA ALA A 970 15.56 -7.69 75.20
C ALA A 970 16.26 -6.32 75.42
N LYS A 971 15.53 -5.39 76.06
CA LYS A 971 15.95 -4.25 76.92
C LYS A 971 17.34 -3.56 76.76
N LYS A 972 17.22 -2.26 76.42
CA LYS A 972 17.73 -1.05 77.14
C LYS A 972 19.06 -0.36 76.76
N THR A 973 18.86 0.95 76.47
CA THR A 973 19.67 2.15 76.81
C THR A 973 20.99 2.46 76.07
N ARG A 974 20.97 3.53 75.25
CA ARG A 974 21.50 4.86 75.65
C ARG A 974 20.98 6.02 74.78
N LYS A 975 21.14 7.26 75.27
CA LYS A 975 20.71 8.52 74.61
C LYS A 975 21.67 8.96 73.50
N GLY A 976 21.17 9.61 72.45
CA GLY A 976 21.95 10.42 71.51
C GLY A 976 21.05 11.23 70.55
N SER A 977 21.25 12.55 70.50
CA SER A 977 20.77 13.53 69.50
C SER A 977 19.44 13.28 68.75
N LYS A 978 18.41 14.09 69.07
CA LYS A 978 17.34 14.40 68.10
C LYS A 978 17.95 15.19 66.94
N ALA A 979 17.83 14.69 65.72
CA ALA A 979 17.82 15.54 64.53
C ALA A 979 16.37 16.03 64.33
N GLU A 980 16.19 17.34 64.12
CA GLU A 980 14.90 17.87 63.68
C GLU A 980 14.69 17.47 62.22
N VAL A 981 13.87 16.46 61.98
CA VAL A 981 13.50 16.04 60.61
C VAL A 981 12.60 17.10 60.01
N ASN A 982 12.99 17.61 58.85
CA ASN A 982 12.25 18.61 58.10
C ASN A 982 10.84 18.07 57.76
N PRO A 983 9.73 18.77 58.07
CA PRO A 983 8.38 18.24 57.88
C PRO A 983 8.08 17.76 56.45
N LYS A 984 8.70 18.41 55.45
CA LYS A 984 8.58 18.01 54.03
C LYS A 984 9.26 16.67 53.72
N GLU A 985 10.39 16.37 54.36
CA GLU A 985 11.09 15.09 54.21
C GLU A 985 10.34 13.96 54.92
N ALA A 986 9.73 14.25 56.08
CA ALA A 986 8.86 13.30 56.77
C ALA A 986 7.61 12.93 55.94
N ALA A 987 6.98 13.90 55.28
CA ALA A 987 5.84 13.66 54.39
C ALA A 987 6.23 12.84 53.15
N ILE A 988 7.35 13.16 52.49
CA ILE A 988 7.86 12.37 51.36
C ILE A 988 8.16 10.93 51.79
N LYS A 989 8.77 10.73 52.95
CA LYS A 989 9.05 9.40 53.49
C LYS A 989 7.76 8.61 53.76
N ALA A 990 6.73 9.22 54.33
CA ALA A 990 5.45 8.57 54.55
C ALA A 990 4.79 8.08 53.23
N LYS A 991 4.92 8.85 52.14
CA LYS A 991 4.49 8.40 50.80
C LYS A 991 5.29 7.20 50.31
N GLN A 992 6.62 7.25 50.46
CA GLN A 992 7.52 6.15 50.07
C GLN A 992 7.19 4.86 50.83
N ASP A 993 6.97 4.95 52.15
CA ASP A 993 6.61 3.82 53.01
C ASP A 993 5.24 3.20 52.59
N ARG A 994 4.23 4.02 52.25
CA ARG A 994 2.93 3.54 51.72
C ARG A 994 3.09 2.80 50.38
N VAL A 995 3.86 3.34 49.44
CA VAL A 995 4.13 2.68 48.15
C VAL A 995 4.87 1.35 48.35
N VAL A 996 5.92 1.34 49.17
CA VAL A 996 6.69 0.12 49.50
C VAL A 996 5.80 -0.95 50.14
N ALA A 997 4.90 -0.56 51.05
CA ALA A 997 3.97 -1.50 51.68
C ALA A 997 3.05 -2.18 50.65
N LEU A 998 2.50 -1.43 49.69
CA LEU A 998 1.63 -1.96 48.64
C LEU A 998 2.38 -2.93 47.69
N TYR A 999 3.57 -2.55 47.21
CA TYR A 999 4.40 -3.44 46.38
C TYR A 999 4.90 -4.67 47.17
N SER A 1000 5.20 -4.54 48.47
CA SER A 1000 5.57 -5.69 49.32
C SER A 1000 4.39 -6.65 49.50
N ALA A 1001 3.18 -6.15 49.71
CA ALA A 1001 1.97 -6.98 49.79
C ALA A 1001 1.72 -7.75 48.48
N GLY A 1002 1.77 -7.05 47.33
CA GLY A 1002 1.64 -7.67 46.01
C GLY A 1002 2.75 -8.70 45.73
N LEU A 1003 3.98 -8.43 46.13
CA LEU A 1003 5.11 -9.35 45.98
C LEU A 1003 4.94 -10.62 46.83
N LYS A 1004 4.47 -10.49 48.07
CA LYS A 1004 4.17 -11.64 48.94
C LYS A 1004 3.08 -12.52 48.34
N GLU A 1005 2.01 -11.93 47.81
CA GLU A 1005 0.96 -12.69 47.10
C GLU A 1005 1.52 -13.39 45.86
N PHE A 1006 2.30 -12.69 45.03
CA PHE A 1006 2.96 -13.25 43.84
C PHE A 1006 3.83 -14.47 44.19
N MET A 1007 4.61 -14.42 45.27
CA MET A 1007 5.51 -15.49 45.68
C MET A 1007 4.81 -16.70 46.31
N THR A 1008 3.72 -16.47 47.05
CA THR A 1008 3.00 -17.52 47.80
C THR A 1008 1.88 -18.18 47.00
N ARG A 1009 1.17 -17.45 46.14
CA ARG A 1009 -0.01 -17.97 45.43
C ARG A 1009 0.40 -18.84 44.23
N LYS A 1010 -0.07 -20.10 44.24
CA LYS A 1010 0.26 -21.15 43.24
C LYS A 1010 0.04 -20.66 41.81
N ASN A 1011 -1.11 -20.05 41.54
CA ASN A 1011 -1.45 -19.35 40.31
C ASN A 1011 -1.81 -17.91 40.72
N SER A 1012 -0.86 -16.99 40.58
CA SER A 1012 -1.08 -15.54 40.76
C SER A 1012 -1.04 -14.90 39.39
N ASN A 1013 -2.03 -14.06 39.11
CA ASN A 1013 -2.18 -13.35 37.84
C ASN A 1013 -1.23 -12.14 37.76
N LEU A 1014 -0.70 -11.67 38.90
CA LEU A 1014 0.34 -10.64 38.96
C LEU A 1014 1.56 -11.06 38.13
N SER A 1015 2.04 -10.15 37.28
CA SER A 1015 3.19 -10.40 36.41
C SER A 1015 4.52 -10.12 37.11
N ALA A 1016 5.54 -10.93 36.82
CA ALA A 1016 6.92 -10.64 37.24
C ALA A 1016 7.42 -9.30 36.68
N LYS A 1017 6.87 -8.90 35.51
CA LYS A 1017 7.25 -7.69 34.77
C LYS A 1017 7.04 -6.42 35.61
N MET A 1018 5.88 -6.28 36.25
CA MET A 1018 5.51 -5.18 37.16
C MET A 1018 6.57 -4.93 38.23
N PHE A 1019 7.09 -5.97 38.87
CA PHE A 1019 8.14 -5.83 39.89
C PHE A 1019 9.50 -5.49 39.28
N SER A 1020 9.86 -6.07 38.14
CA SER A 1020 11.13 -5.74 37.45
C SER A 1020 11.16 -4.30 36.93
N GLU A 1021 10.04 -3.75 36.47
CA GLU A 1021 9.98 -2.38 35.98
C GLU A 1021 9.98 -1.35 37.13
N PHE A 1022 9.35 -1.69 38.26
CA PHE A 1022 9.50 -0.91 39.50
C PHE A 1022 10.96 -0.88 39.98
N ILE A 1023 11.65 -2.02 39.96
CA ILE A 1023 13.10 -2.12 40.25
C ILE A 1023 13.94 -1.30 39.27
N ASP A 1024 13.61 -1.33 37.98
CA ASP A 1024 14.36 -0.61 36.95
C ASP A 1024 14.15 0.91 36.98
N ARG A 1025 12.97 1.38 37.41
CA ARG A 1025 12.60 2.80 37.46
C ARG A 1025 12.86 3.46 38.81
N PHE A 1026 12.64 2.76 39.91
CA PHE A 1026 12.79 3.24 41.29
C PHE A 1026 13.67 2.31 42.14
N PRO A 1027 14.93 2.06 41.75
CA PRO A 1027 15.79 1.08 42.42
C PRO A 1027 16.06 1.37 43.90
N HIS A 1028 16.01 2.62 44.37
CA HIS A 1028 16.22 2.91 45.80
C HIS A 1028 14.98 2.51 46.62
N LEU A 1029 13.77 2.90 46.18
CA LEU A 1029 12.53 2.41 46.82
C LEU A 1029 12.43 0.89 46.78
N ALA A 1030 12.76 0.29 45.63
CA ALA A 1030 12.72 -1.15 45.46
C ALA A 1030 13.73 -1.91 46.35
N TRP A 1031 14.76 -1.25 46.90
CA TRP A 1031 15.65 -1.87 47.89
C TRP A 1031 14.90 -2.33 49.14
N HIS A 1032 13.83 -1.65 49.56
CA HIS A 1032 13.04 -2.06 50.72
C HIS A 1032 12.29 -3.39 50.49
N LEU A 1033 12.12 -3.82 49.23
CA LEU A 1033 11.59 -5.15 48.88
C LEU A 1033 12.65 -6.27 49.01
N SER A 1034 13.93 -5.94 49.16
CA SER A 1034 15.03 -6.93 49.20
C SER A 1034 14.88 -7.94 50.34
N SER A 1035 14.46 -7.51 51.54
CA SER A 1035 14.20 -8.38 52.68
C SER A 1035 13.08 -9.41 52.39
N THR A 1036 12.01 -8.96 51.73
CA THR A 1036 10.90 -9.82 51.29
C THR A 1036 11.36 -10.78 50.19
N LEU A 1037 12.16 -10.32 49.22
CA LEU A 1037 12.72 -11.19 48.19
C LEU A 1037 13.66 -12.26 48.76
N LEU A 1038 14.50 -11.92 49.75
CA LEU A 1038 15.43 -12.82 50.42
C LEU A 1038 14.74 -13.89 51.28
N GLU A 1039 13.56 -13.60 51.82
CA GLU A 1039 12.72 -14.61 52.47
C GLU A 1039 12.34 -15.71 51.47
N TYR A 1040 11.90 -15.32 50.27
CA TYR A 1040 11.48 -16.23 49.19
C TYR A 1040 12.62 -16.81 48.33
N THR A 1041 13.90 -16.55 48.63
CA THR A 1041 15.00 -17.31 48.02
C THR A 1041 15.23 -18.67 48.70
N SER A 1042 14.74 -18.90 49.92
CA SER A 1042 14.80 -20.21 50.57
C SER A 1042 13.81 -21.20 49.92
N PRO A 1043 14.22 -22.47 49.68
CA PRO A 1043 13.31 -23.52 49.19
C PRO A 1043 12.08 -23.75 50.07
N LYS A 1044 12.14 -23.40 51.37
CA LYS A 1044 11.06 -23.64 52.35
C LYS A 1044 9.96 -22.57 52.32
N ALA A 1045 10.24 -21.38 51.79
CA ALA A 1045 9.32 -20.26 51.78
C ALA A 1045 8.57 -20.08 50.45
N ALA A 1046 9.16 -20.53 49.32
CA ALA A 1046 8.59 -20.36 47.99
C ALA A 1046 7.77 -21.59 47.54
N VAL A 1047 6.50 -21.41 47.18
CA VAL A 1047 5.57 -22.50 46.82
C VAL A 1047 5.94 -23.22 45.51
N LYS A 1048 6.74 -22.59 44.64
CA LYS A 1048 7.29 -23.21 43.41
C LYS A 1048 8.75 -22.79 43.23
N SER A 1049 9.59 -23.71 42.81
CA SER A 1049 10.98 -23.45 42.38
C SER A 1049 11.11 -22.42 41.24
N PHE A 1050 10.04 -22.18 40.48
CA PHE A 1050 9.96 -21.07 39.54
C PHE A 1050 9.91 -19.69 40.24
N ARG A 1051 9.11 -19.55 41.31
CA ARG A 1051 9.04 -18.32 42.11
C ARG A 1051 10.37 -18.06 42.82
N GLN A 1052 10.98 -19.11 43.36
CA GLN A 1052 12.32 -19.05 43.94
C GLN A 1052 13.38 -18.55 42.94
N ALA A 1053 13.40 -19.10 41.72
CA ALA A 1053 14.28 -18.61 40.66
C ALA A 1053 13.98 -17.15 40.27
N MET A 1054 12.70 -16.75 40.26
CA MET A 1054 12.29 -15.37 40.01
C MET A 1054 12.74 -14.41 41.12
N ALA A 1055 12.75 -14.85 42.39
CA ALA A 1055 13.29 -14.07 43.52
C ALA A 1055 14.76 -13.70 43.27
N PHE A 1056 15.57 -14.69 42.88
CA PHE A 1056 16.97 -14.47 42.50
C PHE A 1056 17.12 -13.58 41.27
N THR A 1057 16.23 -13.67 40.26
CA THR A 1057 16.25 -12.78 39.09
C THR A 1057 15.93 -11.33 39.46
N LEU A 1058 14.91 -11.08 40.28
CA LEU A 1058 14.53 -9.74 40.73
C LEU A 1058 15.61 -9.12 41.63
N LEU A 1059 16.18 -9.89 42.57
CA LEU A 1059 17.34 -9.47 43.36
C LEU A 1059 18.55 -9.15 42.47
N SER A 1060 18.80 -9.94 41.43
CA SER A 1060 19.88 -9.69 40.46
C SER A 1060 19.69 -8.39 39.68
N ALA A 1061 18.47 -8.10 39.23
CA ALA A 1061 18.14 -6.84 38.58
C ALA A 1061 18.36 -5.64 39.52
N LEU A 1062 17.82 -5.72 40.74
CA LEU A 1062 17.92 -4.69 41.78
C LEU A 1062 19.38 -4.37 42.15
N VAL A 1063 20.15 -5.41 42.45
CA VAL A 1063 21.58 -5.32 42.79
C VAL A 1063 22.38 -4.74 41.62
N LYS A 1064 22.10 -5.15 40.38
CA LYS A 1064 22.75 -4.63 39.18
C LYS A 1064 22.40 -3.16 38.92
N ARG A 1065 21.15 -2.74 39.15
CA ARG A 1065 20.70 -1.35 38.98
C ARG A 1065 21.35 -0.41 40.01
N LEU A 1066 21.34 -0.78 41.28
CA LEU A 1066 21.98 0.00 42.35
C LEU A 1066 23.50 0.05 42.21
N ALA A 1067 24.15 -1.07 41.87
CA ALA A 1067 25.59 -1.12 41.60
C ALA A 1067 26.04 -0.21 40.43
N ASN A 1068 25.17 0.02 39.45
CA ASN A 1068 25.43 0.95 38.35
C ASN A 1068 25.26 2.42 38.75
N LYS A 1069 24.43 2.74 39.76
CA LYS A 1069 24.25 4.10 40.31
C LYS A 1069 25.38 4.54 41.26
N GLN A 1070 26.32 3.65 41.61
CA GLN A 1070 27.49 3.94 42.48
C GLN A 1070 27.12 4.53 43.86
N THR A 1071 26.08 3.99 44.49
CA THR A 1071 25.59 4.49 45.79
C THR A 1071 26.35 3.84 46.97
N PRO A 1072 27.14 4.60 47.76
CA PRO A 1072 28.04 4.02 48.77
C PRO A 1072 27.32 3.40 49.96
N GLU A 1073 26.13 3.93 50.31
CA GLU A 1073 25.24 3.38 51.35
C GLU A 1073 24.76 1.96 51.00
N PHE A 1074 24.43 1.74 49.72
CA PHE A 1074 24.03 0.44 49.20
C PHE A 1074 25.18 -0.57 49.25
N GLU A 1075 26.43 -0.18 48.99
CA GLU A 1075 27.56 -1.12 49.07
C GLU A 1075 27.72 -1.72 50.48
N GLN A 1076 27.54 -0.91 51.54
CA GLN A 1076 27.61 -1.39 52.92
C GLN A 1076 26.44 -2.34 53.25
N LEU A 1077 25.19 -1.93 52.97
CA LEU A 1077 24.01 -2.76 53.20
C LEU A 1077 24.00 -4.05 52.36
N PHE A 1078 24.53 -4.01 51.14
CA PHE A 1078 24.71 -5.19 50.31
C PHE A 1078 25.72 -6.16 50.96
N LEU A 1079 26.86 -5.67 51.45
CA LEU A 1079 27.83 -6.50 52.18
C LEU A 1079 27.27 -7.12 53.47
N GLU A 1080 26.28 -6.49 54.11
CA GLU A 1080 25.56 -7.03 55.27
C GLU A 1080 24.50 -8.07 54.91
N THR A 1081 23.88 -7.98 53.73
CA THR A 1081 22.91 -8.98 53.23
C THR A 1081 23.57 -10.19 52.56
N LEU A 1082 24.82 -10.08 52.10
CA LEU A 1082 25.58 -11.17 51.47
C LEU A 1082 25.62 -12.51 52.27
N PRO A 1083 25.79 -12.53 53.61
CA PRO A 1083 25.75 -13.76 54.40
C PRO A 1083 24.39 -14.49 54.32
N LEU A 1084 23.28 -13.75 54.20
CA LEU A 1084 21.94 -14.30 54.04
C LEU A 1084 21.77 -14.88 52.63
N ILE A 1085 22.21 -14.14 51.60
CA ILE A 1085 22.26 -14.60 50.20
C ILE A 1085 23.07 -15.90 50.09
N ARG A 1086 24.27 -15.96 50.69
CA ARG A 1086 25.11 -17.16 50.70
C ARG A 1086 24.40 -18.33 51.38
N ASN A 1087 23.81 -18.12 52.56
CA ASN A 1087 23.16 -19.21 53.30
C ASN A 1087 21.97 -19.78 52.50
N SER A 1088 21.15 -18.92 51.89
CA SER A 1088 20.05 -19.33 51.02
C SER A 1088 20.52 -20.01 49.72
N LEU A 1089 21.65 -19.57 49.15
CA LEU A 1089 22.29 -20.24 48.02
C LEU A 1089 22.74 -21.65 48.40
N ILE A 1090 23.43 -21.81 49.54
CA ILE A 1090 23.88 -23.13 50.04
C ILE A 1090 22.68 -24.06 50.23
N GLU A 1091 21.63 -23.62 50.94
CA GLU A 1091 20.40 -24.40 51.16
C GLU A 1091 19.74 -24.81 49.82
N THR A 1092 19.76 -23.94 48.82
CA THR A 1092 19.21 -24.23 47.48
C THR A 1092 20.05 -25.24 46.70
N LEU A 1093 21.38 -25.20 46.83
CA LEU A 1093 22.30 -26.13 46.17
C LEU A 1093 22.35 -27.49 46.90
N GLU A 1094 22.16 -27.52 48.22
CA GLU A 1094 22.00 -28.75 49.00
C GLU A 1094 20.67 -29.45 48.69
N GLY A 1095 19.56 -28.71 48.70
CA GLY A 1095 18.23 -29.21 48.33
C GLY A 1095 18.12 -29.74 46.90
N ALA A 1096 19.04 -29.39 45.98
CA ALA A 1096 19.13 -30.00 44.66
C ALA A 1096 19.54 -31.49 44.68
N PHE A 1097 20.06 -31.98 45.81
CA PHE A 1097 20.44 -33.37 46.04
C PHE A 1097 19.51 -34.14 46.99
N GLU A 1098 18.63 -33.44 47.73
CA GLU A 1098 17.70 -34.04 48.69
C GLU A 1098 16.32 -34.35 48.08
N VAL A 1099 16.22 -35.43 47.29
CA VAL A 1099 15.00 -36.26 47.23
C VAL A 1099 15.39 -37.72 47.00
N LYS A 1100 15.04 -38.59 47.96
CA LYS A 1100 14.91 -40.03 47.79
C LYS A 1100 13.59 -40.47 48.44
N GLU A 1101 12.47 -40.27 47.76
CA GLU A 1101 11.24 -41.04 47.97
C GLU A 1101 10.27 -40.83 46.81
N GLU A 1102 9.34 -41.78 46.64
CA GLU A 1102 8.51 -41.91 45.45
C GLU A 1102 7.27 -41.00 45.52
N GLY A 1103 6.81 -40.50 44.37
CA GLY A 1103 5.41 -40.06 44.24
C GLY A 1103 5.09 -38.57 44.31
N ALA A 1104 6.05 -37.63 44.42
CA ALA A 1104 5.74 -36.20 44.20
C ALA A 1104 6.94 -35.34 43.73
N GLY A 1105 6.92 -34.91 42.47
CA GLY A 1105 7.44 -33.57 42.14
C GLY A 1105 8.95 -33.33 42.02
N ALA A 1106 9.74 -34.30 41.55
CA ALA A 1106 11.12 -34.06 41.09
C ALA A 1106 11.20 -33.22 39.77
N LYS A 1107 10.54 -32.05 39.74
CA LYS A 1107 10.53 -31.05 38.65
C LYS A 1107 11.03 -29.66 39.11
N GLY A 1108 11.73 -29.61 40.25
CA GLY A 1108 12.15 -28.39 40.93
C GLY A 1108 13.17 -27.55 40.15
N LEU A 1109 14.44 -27.97 40.18
CA LEU A 1109 15.57 -27.21 39.64
C LEU A 1109 15.99 -27.79 38.28
N ASN A 1110 16.03 -26.95 37.24
CA ASN A 1110 16.54 -27.34 35.91
C ASN A 1110 17.79 -26.51 35.56
N VAL A 1111 18.50 -26.91 34.49
CA VAL A 1111 19.74 -26.25 34.04
C VAL A 1111 19.56 -24.75 33.79
N ALA A 1112 18.37 -24.30 33.36
CA ALA A 1112 18.08 -22.88 33.12
C ALA A 1112 17.91 -22.10 34.43
N ARG A 1113 17.10 -22.59 35.38
CA ARG A 1113 16.91 -21.95 36.70
C ARG A 1113 18.22 -21.88 37.47
N LEU A 1114 18.98 -22.98 37.49
CA LEU A 1114 20.29 -23.04 38.14
C LEU A 1114 21.31 -22.08 37.49
N ARG A 1115 21.21 -21.85 36.18
CA ARG A 1115 22.03 -20.84 35.48
C ARG A 1115 21.73 -19.42 35.95
N GLU A 1116 20.46 -19.04 36.15
CA GLU A 1116 20.09 -17.71 36.65
C GLU A 1116 20.52 -17.50 38.11
N ILE A 1117 20.33 -18.51 38.96
CA ILE A 1117 20.78 -18.48 40.37
C ILE A 1117 22.32 -18.32 40.44
N LEU A 1118 23.07 -19.05 39.62
CA LEU A 1118 24.53 -18.93 39.57
C LEU A 1118 25.02 -17.62 38.92
N LYS A 1119 24.28 -17.05 37.96
CA LYS A 1119 24.55 -15.68 37.47
C LYS A 1119 24.42 -14.65 38.59
N PHE A 1120 23.39 -14.75 39.43
CA PHE A 1120 23.25 -13.88 40.60
C PHE A 1120 24.38 -14.09 41.61
N ALA A 1121 24.69 -15.34 41.97
CA ALA A 1121 25.82 -15.64 42.86
C ALA A 1121 27.14 -15.06 42.34
N LEU A 1122 27.40 -15.15 41.03
CA LEU A 1122 28.57 -14.59 40.37
C LEU A 1122 28.58 -13.06 40.32
N LEU A 1123 27.43 -12.42 40.14
CA LEU A 1123 27.29 -10.95 40.25
C LEU A 1123 27.63 -10.49 41.67
N SER A 1124 26.99 -11.10 42.66
CA SER A 1124 27.18 -10.83 44.09
C SER A 1124 28.63 -11.06 44.53
N ALA A 1125 29.28 -12.12 44.06
CA ALA A 1125 30.69 -12.41 44.35
C ALA A 1125 31.64 -11.38 43.68
N ARG A 1126 31.34 -10.94 42.46
CA ARG A 1126 32.12 -9.89 41.78
C ARG A 1126 31.98 -8.53 42.46
N MET A 1127 30.82 -8.23 43.04
CA MET A 1127 30.61 -7.03 43.85
C MET A 1127 31.32 -7.11 45.20
N ALA A 1128 31.21 -8.24 45.91
CA ALA A 1128 31.93 -8.47 47.15
C ALA A 1128 33.45 -8.27 46.99
N LYS A 1129 34.02 -8.71 45.86
CA LYS A 1129 35.44 -8.55 45.50
C LYS A 1129 35.89 -7.08 45.31
N ARG A 1130 34.97 -6.11 45.24
CA ARG A 1130 35.32 -4.67 45.24
C ARG A 1130 35.64 -4.13 46.65
N SER A 1131 35.30 -4.88 47.69
CA SER A 1131 35.58 -4.53 49.09
C SER A 1131 36.85 -5.22 49.61
N ASP A 1132 37.55 -4.58 50.55
CA ASP A 1132 38.76 -5.12 51.22
C ASP A 1132 38.48 -6.31 52.19
N ARG A 1133 37.28 -6.91 52.15
CA ARG A 1133 36.92 -8.04 53.03
C ARG A 1133 37.33 -9.38 52.41
N SER A 1134 37.69 -10.34 53.26
CA SER A 1134 38.12 -11.68 52.83
C SER A 1134 37.01 -12.46 52.10
N MET A 1135 37.21 -12.72 50.80
CA MET A 1135 36.24 -13.41 49.95
C MET A 1135 35.97 -14.86 50.39
N SER A 1136 36.96 -15.54 50.96
CA SER A 1136 36.83 -16.92 51.46
C SER A 1136 35.90 -17.00 52.67
N GLU A 1137 35.98 -16.03 53.58
CA GLU A 1137 35.12 -15.92 54.77
C GLU A 1137 33.69 -15.51 54.39
N ILE A 1138 33.54 -14.51 53.50
CA ILE A 1138 32.22 -14.05 53.05
C ILE A 1138 31.45 -15.17 52.36
N TRP A 1139 32.08 -15.94 51.47
CA TRP A 1139 31.39 -16.97 50.67
C TRP A 1139 31.47 -18.40 51.24
N LYS A 1140 32.19 -18.63 52.35
CA LYS A 1140 32.49 -19.96 52.91
C LYS A 1140 32.94 -20.94 51.83
N THR A 1141 34.10 -20.67 51.24
CA THR A 1141 34.69 -21.47 50.13
C THR A 1141 34.76 -22.96 50.44
N GLU A 1142 35.02 -23.34 51.69
CA GLU A 1142 35.07 -24.73 52.17
C GLU A 1142 33.73 -25.48 52.06
N GLN A 1143 32.59 -24.78 52.15
CA GLN A 1143 31.25 -25.38 52.05
C GLN A 1143 30.70 -25.25 50.62
N LEU A 1144 30.80 -24.05 50.03
CA LEU A 1144 30.22 -23.75 48.72
C LEU A 1144 31.02 -24.38 47.56
N GLY A 1145 32.35 -24.47 47.67
CA GLY A 1145 33.22 -25.02 46.63
C GLY A 1145 32.90 -26.49 46.28
N PRO A 1146 32.86 -27.40 47.27
CA PRO A 1146 32.50 -28.81 47.04
C PRO A 1146 31.08 -29.01 46.49
N LEU A 1147 30.10 -28.22 46.95
CA LEU A 1147 28.72 -28.27 46.44
C LEU A 1147 28.65 -27.88 44.95
N LEU A 1148 29.34 -26.79 44.58
CA LEU A 1148 29.46 -26.34 43.20
C LEU A 1148 30.16 -27.37 42.29
N GLN A 1149 31.20 -28.04 42.79
CA GLN A 1149 31.85 -29.14 42.07
C GLN A 1149 30.88 -30.30 41.84
N LYS A 1150 30.22 -30.78 42.90
CA LYS A 1150 29.24 -31.87 42.86
C LYS A 1150 28.11 -31.61 41.85
N ILE A 1151 27.64 -30.36 41.75
CA ILE A 1151 26.64 -29.93 40.75
C ILE A 1151 27.19 -30.01 39.32
N SER A 1152 28.46 -29.67 39.10
CA SER A 1152 29.09 -29.72 37.78
C SER A 1152 29.34 -31.13 37.25
N GLU A 1153 29.38 -32.11 38.16
CA GLU A 1153 29.62 -33.53 37.93
C GLU A 1153 28.31 -34.33 37.79
N ASP A 1154 27.20 -33.88 38.39
CA ASP A 1154 25.88 -34.50 38.27
C ASP A 1154 25.39 -34.52 36.81
N ALA A 1155 25.02 -35.72 36.33
CA ALA A 1155 24.51 -35.94 34.99
C ALA A 1155 23.25 -35.12 34.66
N ARG A 1156 22.42 -34.80 35.67
CA ARG A 1156 21.19 -34.01 35.55
C ARG A 1156 21.44 -32.54 35.19
N PHE A 1157 22.63 -32.01 35.49
CA PHE A 1157 23.00 -30.60 35.29
C PHE A 1157 24.13 -30.40 34.26
N ASN A 1158 24.44 -31.42 33.46
CA ASN A 1158 25.57 -31.49 32.53
C ASN A 1158 25.47 -30.50 31.35
N SER A 1159 25.83 -29.23 31.58
CA SER A 1159 25.84 -28.16 30.59
C SER A 1159 27.19 -27.41 30.59
N GLY A 1160 27.79 -27.22 29.42
CA GLY A 1160 29.06 -26.49 29.29
C GLY A 1160 28.97 -25.03 29.76
N ALA A 1161 27.85 -24.36 29.49
CA ALA A 1161 27.59 -23.01 29.99
C ALA A 1161 27.48 -22.95 31.52
N LEU A 1162 26.92 -24.00 32.14
CA LEU A 1162 26.82 -24.10 33.60
C LEU A 1162 28.20 -24.31 34.22
N ARG A 1163 29.02 -25.23 33.69
CA ARG A 1163 30.41 -25.44 34.14
C ARG A 1163 31.24 -24.16 34.01
N ASN A 1164 31.08 -23.40 32.93
CA ASN A 1164 31.77 -22.12 32.76
C ASN A 1164 31.38 -21.09 33.83
N LEU A 1165 30.09 -20.97 34.17
CA LEU A 1165 29.64 -20.08 35.26
C LEU A 1165 30.16 -20.55 36.62
N ILE A 1166 30.13 -21.85 36.90
CA ILE A 1166 30.67 -22.41 38.14
C ILE A 1166 32.19 -22.15 38.23
N GLN A 1167 32.95 -22.38 37.17
CA GLN A 1167 34.39 -22.12 37.15
C GLN A 1167 34.71 -20.63 37.33
N GLN A 1168 33.91 -19.72 36.77
CA GLN A 1168 34.03 -18.29 37.02
C GLN A 1168 33.69 -17.94 38.48
N LEU A 1169 32.66 -18.57 39.07
CA LEU A 1169 32.29 -18.34 40.47
C LEU A 1169 33.39 -18.82 41.43
N LEU A 1170 33.88 -20.06 41.26
CA LEU A 1170 35.00 -20.64 42.02
C LEU A 1170 36.25 -19.74 41.96
N ALA A 1171 36.59 -19.21 40.78
CA ALA A 1171 37.72 -18.29 40.60
C ALA A 1171 37.51 -16.91 41.23
N VAL A 1172 36.27 -16.42 41.34
CA VAL A 1172 35.97 -15.13 42.00
C VAL A 1172 35.97 -15.25 43.53
N ILE A 1173 35.46 -16.36 44.07
CA ILE A 1173 35.44 -16.61 45.53
C ILE A 1173 36.80 -17.08 46.09
N GLY A 1174 37.77 -17.39 45.24
CA GLY A 1174 39.12 -17.82 45.66
C GLY A 1174 39.21 -19.29 46.06
N SER A 1175 38.50 -20.18 45.36
CA SER A 1175 38.62 -21.62 45.55
C SER A 1175 39.66 -22.23 44.59
N ASP A 1176 40.53 -23.10 45.11
CA ASP A 1176 41.54 -23.82 44.31
C ASP A 1176 40.95 -24.93 43.40
N ILE A 1177 39.64 -25.18 43.49
CA ILE A 1177 38.95 -26.21 42.71
C ILE A 1177 38.93 -25.83 41.22
N LYS A 1178 39.53 -26.67 40.39
CA LYS A 1178 39.52 -26.56 38.91
C LYS A 1178 38.67 -27.68 38.31
N LEU A 1179 37.62 -27.29 37.58
CA LEU A 1179 36.75 -28.21 36.87
C LEU A 1179 37.40 -28.71 35.55
N PRO A 1180 37.05 -29.92 35.08
CA PRO A 1180 37.57 -30.45 33.81
C PRO A 1180 37.15 -29.60 32.60
N THR A 1181 38.12 -29.16 31.79
CA THR A 1181 37.87 -28.40 30.56
C THR A 1181 37.47 -29.33 29.41
N GLY A 1182 36.19 -29.74 29.38
CA GLY A 1182 35.62 -30.51 28.28
C GLY A 1182 34.26 -31.11 28.61
N SER A 1183 33.48 -31.50 27.59
CA SER A 1183 32.30 -32.35 27.81
C SER A 1183 32.74 -33.81 27.97
N VAL A 1184 32.20 -34.49 28.99
CA VAL A 1184 32.54 -35.88 29.34
C VAL A 1184 32.46 -36.82 28.12
N LYS A 1185 31.42 -36.66 27.28
CA LYS A 1185 31.23 -37.39 26.01
C LYS A 1185 32.39 -37.24 25.00
N LYS A 1186 33.22 -36.20 25.09
CA LYS A 1186 34.38 -35.96 24.21
C LYS A 1186 35.63 -36.67 24.71
N GLN A 1187 35.77 -36.85 26.04
CA GLN A 1187 36.88 -37.57 26.68
C GLN A 1187 36.71 -39.09 26.54
N GLU A 1188 35.52 -39.64 26.81
CA GLU A 1188 35.23 -41.07 26.59
C GLU A 1188 35.52 -41.50 25.14
N LYS A 1189 35.18 -40.65 24.16
CA LYS A 1189 35.41 -40.91 22.74
C LYS A 1189 36.89 -40.82 22.33
N GLN A 1190 37.73 -40.13 23.11
CA GLN A 1190 39.18 -40.09 22.93
C GLN A 1190 39.87 -41.30 23.58
N GLU A 1191 39.48 -41.69 24.80
CA GLU A 1191 40.00 -42.92 25.43
C GLU A 1191 39.62 -44.18 24.65
N LYS A 1192 38.39 -44.26 24.14
CA LYS A 1192 37.96 -45.41 23.32
C LYS A 1192 38.77 -45.54 22.04
N ARG A 1193 39.03 -44.41 21.35
CA ARG A 1193 39.96 -44.36 20.19
C ARG A 1193 41.39 -44.75 20.55
N LYS A 1194 41.88 -44.38 21.74
CA LYS A 1194 43.24 -44.73 22.19
C LYS A 1194 43.37 -46.24 22.44
N ARG A 1195 42.37 -46.86 23.09
CA ARG A 1195 42.30 -48.32 23.29
C ARG A 1195 42.10 -49.11 21.98
N GLU A 1196 41.37 -48.57 21.00
CA GLU A 1196 41.21 -49.16 19.66
C GLU A 1196 42.51 -49.08 18.82
N LEU A 1197 43.35 -48.06 19.01
CA LEU A 1197 44.65 -47.92 18.35
C LEU A 1197 45.75 -48.83 18.93
N GLU A 1198 45.72 -49.10 20.24
CA GLU A 1198 46.67 -50.01 20.89
C GLU A 1198 46.35 -51.50 20.60
N ALA A 1199 45.08 -51.84 20.37
CA ALA A 1199 44.63 -53.20 20.07
C ALA A 1199 44.87 -53.66 18.60
N THR A 1200 45.27 -52.75 17.70
CA THR A 1200 45.39 -53.02 16.25
C THR A 1200 46.82 -53.29 15.76
N ALA A 1201 47.81 -53.32 16.66
CA ALA A 1201 49.23 -53.53 16.34
C ALA A 1201 49.70 -55.01 16.30
N ALA A 1202 48.83 -55.99 16.61
CA ALA A 1202 49.14 -57.43 16.56
C ALA A 1202 48.27 -58.14 15.50
N GLY A 1203 48.90 -58.90 14.58
CA GLY A 1203 48.34 -59.30 13.27
C GLY A 1203 46.96 -60.00 13.27
N SER A 1204 46.09 -59.77 12.26
CA SER A 1204 46.21 -60.21 10.85
C SER A 1204 46.49 -61.72 10.72
N LYS A 1205 45.69 -62.58 10.05
CA LYS A 1205 44.64 -62.41 9.00
C LYS A 1205 43.81 -63.71 8.85
N LYS A 1206 42.54 -63.59 8.41
CA LYS A 1206 41.60 -64.56 7.73
C LYS A 1206 40.16 -64.35 8.28
N LYS A 1207 39.03 -64.38 7.55
CA LYS A 1207 38.66 -64.59 6.12
C LYS A 1207 37.31 -63.84 5.90
N THR A 1208 37.19 -62.89 4.96
CA THR A 1208 36.56 -63.01 3.61
C THR A 1208 35.10 -63.52 3.52
N HIS A 1209 34.23 -62.66 2.94
CA HIS A 1209 32.88 -62.94 2.37
C HIS A 1209 31.77 -63.42 3.35
N ARG A 1210 30.47 -63.14 3.13
CA ARG A 1210 29.77 -62.87 1.86
C ARG A 1210 28.55 -61.94 2.04
N SER A 1211 28.23 -61.18 0.99
CA SER A 1211 27.01 -60.37 0.85
C SER A 1211 25.71 -61.17 0.89
N LYS A 1212 24.65 -60.60 1.47
CA LYS A 1212 23.29 -60.54 0.88
C LYS A 1212 22.34 -59.70 1.74
N LYS A 1213 21.73 -58.67 1.14
CA LYS A 1213 20.52 -57.98 1.64
C LYS A 1213 19.31 -58.77 1.11
N ARG A 1214 18.21 -58.88 1.88
CA ARG A 1214 16.86 -59.32 1.40
C ARG A 1214 16.74 -60.83 1.00
N LYS A 1215 15.58 -61.52 1.09
CA LYS A 1215 14.20 -61.22 1.60
C LYS A 1215 13.34 -62.52 1.65
N VAL A 1216 12.11 -62.42 2.20
CA VAL A 1216 10.90 -63.29 2.06
C VAL A 1216 10.98 -64.74 2.56
N SER A 1217 9.89 -65.45 2.89
CA SER A 1217 8.42 -65.21 2.90
C SER A 1217 7.77 -66.08 4.01
N ASN A 1218 6.55 -65.87 4.52
CA ASN A 1218 5.18 -65.92 3.94
C ASN A 1218 4.20 -65.51 5.09
N LYS A 1219 2.90 -65.21 4.95
CA LYS A 1219 1.81 -65.40 3.95
C LYS A 1219 0.67 -64.43 4.35
N GLU A 1220 -0.36 -64.03 3.57
CA GLU A 1220 -0.91 -64.32 2.21
C GLU A 1220 -1.98 -63.21 1.93
N ALA A 1221 -2.40 -62.76 0.74
CA ALA A 1221 -1.89 -62.70 -0.66
C ALA A 1221 -2.75 -61.68 -1.47
N SER A 1222 -2.33 -61.38 -2.72
CA SER A 1222 -3.08 -60.62 -3.77
C SER A 1222 -3.32 -59.12 -3.51
N THR A 1223 -3.35 -58.15 -4.44
CA THR A 1223 -2.94 -57.96 -5.88
C THR A 1223 -2.94 -56.41 -6.14
N LYS A 1224 -2.48 -55.77 -7.24
CA LYS A 1224 -1.98 -56.18 -8.58
C LYS A 1224 -0.98 -55.11 -9.15
N GLU A 1225 -0.84 -55.10 -10.48
CA GLU A 1225 -0.39 -54.10 -11.48
C GLU A 1225 -0.47 -52.58 -11.12
N GLU A 1226 0.52 -51.73 -11.47
CA GLU A 1226 0.88 -51.17 -12.81
C GLU A 1226 -0.18 -50.18 -13.37
N SER A 1227 0.13 -49.12 -14.10
CA SER A 1227 1.42 -48.55 -14.56
C SER A 1227 1.42 -47.02 -14.37
N ASP A 1228 2.55 -46.29 -14.52
CA ASP A 1228 3.89 -46.68 -14.98
C ASP A 1228 4.98 -46.15 -14.02
#